data_AF-A0A135LBX2-F1
#
_entry.id   AF-A0A135LBX2-F1
#
_cell.length_a   1.000
_cell.length_b   1.000
_cell.length_c   1.000
_cell.angle_alpha   90.00
_cell.angle_beta   90.00
_cell.angle_gamma   90.00
#
_symmetry.space_group_name_H-M   'P 1'
#
loop_
_entity.id
_entity.type
_entity.pdbx_description
1 polymer ?
#
loop_
_entity_poly.entity_id
_entity_poly.type
_entity_poly.pdbx_seq_one_letter_code
_entity_poly.pdbx_strand_id
1 'polypeptide(L)'
;MNEIVQLGTVPQSKLPTSTYDTASSYFEALAELHISHLISQRNDSIDSEDDCQRKFVARYLFRKPVQDKKLRNKWGSVSYETGPFPLWCDDFRPENVLVNDETIAGVVDWEFTYTAPVEFTHAPPWWLLLEKPEYWPKGLDDWCTEYEKALQTFLKAMINCEEEAIRTGRIVESQRLSGPMRKSWERGDFWIVYAARNNFAFDAIYWQKIDQRFFGTTCLDLDEIWKQRLDMLEPGEKQDLEKYYGRVVKAQHSNQYIPDMLFIREPRVIVQLHGREKLAQQNPGAKDDIAVAHAGGWDDFSNNLATDLAPFLSLFGEQITKQYLSESTNVVDYFIFAMAPMGILTGVVSAIRVCGHPSLRAFIGRAQEGAGNAEAELCTSTSRDVCELYNSGGIARVFGRPKILEVVHDPDHDFSDPQDDTAGIYTFQQYLERDKGKALWRKETPNNSIALWKNKVMALWGAKKTVEKKPDPESAPKSHSHTSFTTFAPNLSLNIGIKKQSKHVFYAIALLGLVLQVGVLVFAGFATYYLRWGNDHKPPESYACPLVIIGTVLVCGGMFHCAFLIGQSTDEDVWCRQENIPDKSSMYWIQPGGQIIGDQTFDAFSHTVSGDKLKKYITSKRKNVSNESKLGVWVAIGTTISGFVLQFTGLRGIHSSVSVAQLGVIMVMSIARAMLRMQRLEPKDDCFATFPDEVIGHELDWLALRIGLDLLEKPIRNRDPTLRILSSTPTSPGDQYRSFWRLRGASDKNRLSTEKPSSIDRWNVAAILLAYRTRLAALTDQSTSSTAPAREFKSEMVQVRSESRQIAALIEATIKTVLSKAKIKKEWETASSIFWGIDCALGNQTNERLILKSPTIYKESARQTHTIYLEFAQDFAAP
;
A
#
# COMPACT_ATOMS: atom_id res chain seq x y z
N MET A 1 23.52 3.27 -11.99
CA MET A 1 23.72 4.71 -11.65
C MET A 1 22.69 5.25 -10.65
N ASN A 2 21.41 4.84 -10.70
CA ASN A 2 20.42 5.31 -9.71
C ASN A 2 20.74 4.86 -8.27
N GLU A 3 21.25 3.64 -8.11
CA GLU A 3 21.63 3.09 -6.80
C GLU A 3 22.72 3.90 -6.08
N ILE A 4 23.72 4.44 -6.77
CA ILE A 4 24.77 5.25 -6.12
C ILE A 4 24.29 6.64 -5.70
N VAL A 5 23.22 7.16 -6.30
CA VAL A 5 22.57 8.40 -5.85
C VAL A 5 21.68 8.13 -4.65
N GLN A 6 20.85 7.08 -4.73
CA GLN A 6 19.88 6.74 -3.69
C GLN A 6 20.54 6.16 -2.43
N LEU A 7 21.48 5.22 -2.61
CA LEU A 7 22.12 4.46 -1.54
C LEU A 7 23.55 4.96 -1.25
N GLY A 8 24.30 5.33 -2.30
CA GLY A 8 25.69 5.80 -2.19
C GLY A 8 25.84 7.29 -1.84
N THR A 9 24.75 8.05 -1.77
CA THR A 9 24.71 9.50 -1.47
C THR A 9 25.54 10.38 -2.43
N VAL A 10 25.87 9.87 -3.62
CA VAL A 10 26.55 10.66 -4.67
C VAL A 10 25.60 11.75 -5.15
N PRO A 11 26.01 13.05 -5.11
CA PRO A 11 25.18 14.12 -5.65
C PRO A 11 24.88 13.86 -7.13
N GLN A 12 23.62 14.03 -7.53
CA GLN A 12 23.20 13.85 -8.92
C GLN A 12 24.01 14.72 -9.90
N SER A 13 24.47 15.89 -9.46
CA SER A 13 25.32 16.79 -10.24
C SER A 13 26.71 16.24 -10.58
N LYS A 14 27.14 15.15 -9.94
CA LYS A 14 28.41 14.45 -10.23
C LYS A 14 28.21 13.27 -11.19
N LEU A 15 26.97 12.93 -11.55
CA LEU A 15 26.75 11.91 -12.56
C LEU A 15 27.19 12.40 -13.94
N PRO A 16 27.73 11.54 -14.79
CA PRO A 16 28.08 11.93 -16.15
C PRO A 16 26.82 12.24 -16.96
N THR A 17 26.84 13.36 -17.68
CA THR A 17 25.72 13.83 -18.54
C THR A 17 26.06 13.87 -20.02
N SER A 18 27.31 13.54 -20.39
CA SER A 18 27.81 13.57 -21.76
C SER A 18 27.90 12.16 -22.36
N THR A 19 27.84 12.09 -23.68
CA THR A 19 28.16 10.88 -24.44
C THR A 19 29.67 10.65 -24.51
N TYR A 20 30.08 9.42 -24.80
CA TYR A 20 31.48 9.01 -24.90
C TYR A 20 31.79 8.54 -26.32
N ASP A 21 32.90 8.98 -26.88
CA ASP A 21 33.32 8.62 -28.23
C ASP A 21 34.22 7.36 -28.26
N THR A 22 34.71 6.93 -27.10
CA THR A 22 35.60 5.77 -26.98
C THR A 22 35.28 4.88 -25.77
N ALA A 23 35.62 3.59 -25.88
CA ALA A 23 35.48 2.65 -24.76
C ALA A 23 36.31 3.08 -23.54
N SER A 24 37.53 3.59 -23.73
CA SER A 24 38.38 4.02 -22.62
C SER A 24 37.79 5.21 -21.85
N SER A 25 37.21 6.20 -22.55
CA SER A 25 36.56 7.34 -21.89
C SER A 25 35.31 6.92 -21.10
N TYR A 26 34.57 5.92 -21.58
CA TYR A 26 33.45 5.32 -20.85
C TYR A 26 33.91 4.62 -19.56
N PHE A 27 34.92 3.75 -19.65
CA PHE A 27 35.47 3.07 -18.47
C PHE A 27 36.16 4.03 -17.49
N GLU A 28 36.77 5.11 -17.99
CA GLU A 28 37.37 6.15 -17.14
C GLU A 28 36.29 6.85 -16.32
N ALA A 29 35.16 7.18 -16.95
CA ALA A 29 34.04 7.76 -16.23
C ALA A 29 33.45 6.81 -15.17
N LEU A 30 33.41 5.50 -15.42
CA LEU A 30 33.02 4.52 -14.41
C LEU A 30 34.03 4.48 -13.25
N ALA A 31 35.34 4.54 -13.53
CA ALA A 31 36.36 4.60 -12.49
C ALA A 31 36.27 5.89 -11.65
N GLU A 32 36.04 7.04 -12.28
CA GLU A 32 35.79 8.32 -11.59
C GLU A 32 34.51 8.28 -10.74
N LEU A 33 33.50 7.53 -11.19
CA LEU A 33 32.27 7.34 -10.46
C LEU A 33 32.49 6.50 -9.20
N HIS A 34 33.33 5.46 -9.27
CA HIS A 34 33.75 4.67 -8.09
C HIS A 34 34.49 5.54 -7.06
N ILE A 35 35.39 6.41 -7.50
CA ILE A 35 36.11 7.36 -6.64
C ILE A 35 35.13 8.37 -6.02
N SER A 36 34.24 8.94 -6.82
CA SER A 36 33.20 9.87 -6.37
C SER A 36 32.26 9.23 -5.35
N HIS A 37 31.90 7.96 -5.56
CA HIS A 37 31.12 7.17 -4.62
C HIS A 37 31.82 7.04 -3.27
N LEU A 38 33.09 6.62 -3.24
CA LEU A 38 33.87 6.50 -2.00
C LEU A 38 33.97 7.84 -1.24
N ILE A 39 34.20 8.94 -1.94
CA ILE A 39 34.35 10.28 -1.33
C ILE A 39 33.02 10.82 -0.79
N SER A 40 31.91 10.45 -1.43
CA SER A 40 30.56 10.89 -1.06
C SER A 40 29.94 10.05 0.06
N GLN A 41 30.36 8.79 0.24
CA GLN A 41 29.90 7.93 1.32
C GLN A 41 30.10 8.58 2.70
N ARG A 42 29.13 8.34 3.60
CA ARG A 42 29.12 8.84 4.99
C ARG A 42 29.85 7.89 5.95
N ASN A 43 30.09 8.38 7.16
CA ASN A 43 31.07 7.91 8.15
C ASN A 43 31.04 6.42 8.55
N ASP A 44 30.00 5.64 8.19
CA ASP A 44 29.81 4.25 8.64
C ASP A 44 30.19 3.20 7.56
N SER A 45 30.81 3.61 6.44
CA SER A 45 31.28 2.73 5.36
C SER A 45 32.75 2.29 5.47
N ILE A 46 33.48 2.78 6.48
CA ILE A 46 34.90 2.50 6.73
C ILE A 46 35.04 1.88 8.12
N ASP A 47 35.54 0.64 8.17
CA ASP A 47 35.65 -0.12 9.41
C ASP A 47 36.92 0.21 10.22
N SER A 48 38.00 0.62 9.53
CA SER A 48 39.29 0.93 10.15
C SER A 48 40.10 1.89 9.31
N GLU A 49 41.20 2.37 9.90
CA GLU A 49 42.19 3.16 9.21
C GLU A 49 42.76 2.45 7.97
N ASP A 50 43.15 1.19 8.15
CA ASP A 50 43.66 0.33 7.08
C ASP A 50 42.59 0.06 6.00
N ASP A 51 41.32 -0.08 6.40
CA ASP A 51 40.21 -0.27 5.46
C ASP A 51 39.98 0.99 4.59
N CYS A 52 40.04 2.18 5.16
CA CYS A 52 39.97 3.46 4.43
C CYS A 52 41.02 3.53 3.33
N GLN A 53 42.28 3.28 3.70
CA GLN A 53 43.41 3.37 2.77
C GLN A 53 43.33 2.27 1.70
N ARG A 54 42.96 1.05 2.07
CA ARG A 54 42.76 -0.07 1.15
C ARG A 54 41.69 0.22 0.10
N LYS A 55 40.52 0.73 0.51
CA LYS A 55 39.41 1.08 -0.39
C LYS A 55 39.76 2.22 -1.34
N PHE A 56 40.49 3.21 -0.83
CA PHE A 56 40.96 4.35 -1.62
C PHE A 56 41.98 3.93 -2.68
N VAL A 57 43.00 3.17 -2.28
CA VAL A 57 44.05 2.67 -3.19
C VAL A 57 43.44 1.82 -4.30
N ALA A 58 42.49 0.93 -3.99
CA ALA A 58 41.84 0.06 -4.98
C ALA A 58 41.18 0.86 -6.12
N ARG A 59 40.41 1.91 -5.79
CA ARG A 59 39.65 2.70 -6.77
C ARG A 59 40.55 3.57 -7.64
N TYR A 60 41.61 4.15 -7.07
CA TYR A 60 42.59 4.92 -7.84
C TYR A 60 43.45 4.01 -8.73
N LEU A 61 43.84 2.84 -8.26
CA LEU A 61 44.58 1.89 -9.08
C LEU A 61 43.73 1.24 -10.17
N PHE A 62 42.42 1.10 -9.99
CA PHE A 62 41.52 0.66 -11.05
C PHE A 62 41.42 1.66 -12.21
N ARG A 63 41.62 2.96 -11.95
CA ARG A 63 41.69 4.00 -12.97
C ARG A 63 42.94 3.89 -13.85
N LYS A 64 44.08 3.45 -13.28
CA LYS A 64 45.39 3.41 -13.97
C LYS A 64 45.39 2.53 -15.24
N PRO A 65 44.83 1.31 -15.27
CA PRO A 65 44.70 0.52 -16.51
C PRO A 65 43.91 1.18 -17.64
N VAL A 66 43.00 2.10 -17.32
CA VAL A 66 42.22 2.84 -18.31
C VAL A 66 43.07 3.95 -18.95
N GLN A 67 43.86 4.66 -18.14
CA GLN A 67 44.67 5.82 -18.52
C GLN A 67 46.02 5.44 -19.17
N ASP A 68 46.69 4.41 -18.67
CA ASP A 68 47.99 3.98 -19.19
C ASP A 68 47.82 3.01 -20.38
N LYS A 69 48.23 3.46 -21.58
CA LYS A 69 48.20 2.64 -22.80
C LYS A 69 48.93 1.29 -22.66
N LYS A 70 50.02 1.21 -21.88
CA LYS A 70 50.76 -0.05 -21.66
C LYS A 70 49.99 -1.03 -20.79
N LEU A 71 49.30 -0.55 -19.76
CA LEU A 71 48.44 -1.39 -18.92
C LEU A 71 47.16 -1.77 -19.66
N ARG A 72 46.60 -0.87 -20.46
CA ARG A 72 45.44 -1.13 -21.32
C ARG A 72 45.68 -2.24 -22.34
N ASN A 73 46.91 -2.37 -22.85
CA ASN A 73 47.30 -3.49 -23.71
C ASN A 73 47.16 -4.85 -22.99
N LYS A 74 47.31 -4.91 -21.65
CA LYS A 74 47.07 -6.15 -20.87
C LYS A 74 45.58 -6.49 -20.73
N TRP A 75 44.69 -5.51 -20.88
CA TRP A 75 43.23 -5.63 -20.76
C TRP A 75 42.55 -6.04 -22.08
N GLY A 76 43.26 -6.22 -23.19
CA GLY A 76 42.62 -6.64 -24.46
C GLY A 76 41.61 -5.66 -25.08
N SER A 77 41.21 -4.60 -24.36
CA SER A 77 40.22 -3.57 -24.74
C SER A 77 40.69 -2.67 -25.88
N VAL A 78 42.01 -2.58 -26.13
CA VAL A 78 42.59 -1.74 -27.21
C VAL A 78 42.02 -2.08 -28.60
N SER A 79 41.56 -3.31 -28.81
CA SER A 79 40.97 -3.74 -30.08
C SER A 79 39.57 -3.17 -30.36
N TYR A 80 38.90 -2.56 -29.38
CA TYR A 80 37.52 -2.09 -29.49
C TYR A 80 37.33 -0.62 -29.07
N GLU A 81 38.43 0.13 -29.03
CA GLU A 81 38.47 1.53 -28.55
C GLU A 81 37.41 2.43 -29.20
N THR A 82 37.19 2.28 -30.51
CA THR A 82 36.24 3.08 -31.30
C THR A 82 34.95 2.33 -31.62
N GLY A 83 34.67 1.24 -30.90
CA GLY A 83 33.47 0.42 -31.07
C GLY A 83 33.74 -1.02 -31.55
N PRO A 84 32.68 -1.82 -31.73
CA PRO A 84 31.27 -1.42 -31.74
C PRO A 84 30.70 -1.09 -30.34
N PHE A 85 29.60 -0.32 -30.30
CA PHE A 85 28.89 0.04 -29.06
C PHE A 85 27.45 -0.54 -29.06
N PRO A 86 27.27 -1.85 -28.79
CA PRO A 86 25.96 -2.49 -28.81
C PRO A 86 25.01 -1.97 -27.72
N LEU A 87 23.71 -2.20 -27.92
CA LEU A 87 22.71 -2.01 -26.86
C LEU A 87 22.92 -3.04 -25.75
N TRP A 88 22.89 -2.56 -24.51
CA TRP A 88 23.07 -3.32 -23.29
C TRP A 88 21.98 -2.98 -22.29
N CYS A 89 21.51 -4.00 -21.57
CA CYS A 89 20.53 -3.85 -20.49
C CYS A 89 21.05 -4.64 -19.28
N ASP A 90 21.25 -3.96 -18.15
CA ASP A 90 21.73 -4.59 -16.92
C ASP A 90 20.69 -5.56 -16.30
N ASP A 91 19.41 -5.34 -16.60
CA ASP A 91 18.28 -6.09 -16.08
C ASP A 91 17.84 -7.26 -16.99
N PHE A 92 18.63 -7.56 -18.03
CA PHE A 92 18.43 -8.75 -18.85
C PHE A 92 18.87 -10.03 -18.10
N ARG A 93 17.99 -10.50 -17.21
CA ARG A 93 18.17 -11.61 -16.27
C ARG A 93 16.91 -12.49 -16.22
N PRO A 94 16.98 -13.74 -15.72
CA PRO A 94 15.84 -14.65 -15.69
C PRO A 94 14.58 -14.09 -15.02
N GLU A 95 14.74 -13.19 -14.04
CA GLU A 95 13.63 -12.50 -13.35
C GLU A 95 12.74 -11.69 -14.30
N ASN A 96 13.30 -11.21 -15.42
CA ASN A 96 12.63 -10.38 -16.42
C ASN A 96 12.27 -11.15 -17.70
N VAL A 97 12.36 -12.48 -17.69
CA VAL A 97 11.99 -13.34 -18.83
C VAL A 97 10.72 -14.13 -18.47
N LEU A 98 9.63 -13.86 -19.18
CA LEU A 98 8.37 -14.58 -19.06
C LEU A 98 8.44 -15.88 -19.87
N VAL A 99 8.07 -16.99 -19.24
CA VAL A 99 8.09 -18.32 -19.84
C VAL A 99 6.69 -18.94 -19.80
N ASN A 100 6.24 -19.53 -20.91
CA ASN A 100 5.02 -20.30 -21.03
C ASN A 100 5.34 -21.67 -21.63
N ASP A 101 5.05 -22.77 -20.93
CA ASP A 101 5.31 -24.14 -21.38
C ASP A 101 6.71 -24.33 -21.99
N GLU A 102 7.75 -23.92 -21.26
CA GLU A 102 9.17 -23.99 -21.68
C GLU A 102 9.55 -23.12 -22.90
N THR A 103 8.64 -22.25 -23.37
CA THR A 103 8.92 -21.26 -24.41
C THR A 103 8.97 -19.85 -23.85
N ILE A 104 9.86 -19.01 -24.37
CA ILE A 104 9.92 -17.60 -23.96
C ILE A 104 8.69 -16.88 -24.52
N ALA A 105 7.80 -16.43 -23.61
CA ALA A 105 6.58 -15.69 -23.94
C ALA A 105 6.85 -14.19 -24.10
N GLY A 106 7.86 -13.65 -23.40
CA GLY A 106 8.26 -12.26 -23.50
C GLY A 106 9.45 -11.91 -22.62
N VAL A 107 10.07 -10.77 -22.91
CA VAL A 107 11.12 -10.16 -22.06
C VAL A 107 10.62 -8.77 -21.68
N VAL A 108 10.60 -8.46 -20.39
CA VAL A 108 10.12 -7.18 -19.83
C VAL A 108 11.30 -6.32 -19.34
N ASP A 109 11.01 -5.10 -18.88
CA ASP A 109 11.98 -4.22 -18.22
C ASP A 109 13.11 -3.69 -19.13
N TRP A 110 12.73 -3.15 -20.30
CA TRP A 110 13.67 -2.55 -21.26
C TRP A 110 14.02 -1.08 -20.98
N GLU A 111 13.42 -0.46 -19.95
CA GLU A 111 13.39 0.99 -19.73
C GLU A 111 14.76 1.63 -19.45
N PHE A 112 15.75 0.83 -19.04
CA PHE A 112 17.13 1.28 -18.79
C PHE A 112 18.16 0.70 -19.77
N THR A 113 17.75 0.37 -21.00
CA THR A 113 18.69 -0.07 -22.05
C THR A 113 19.52 1.10 -22.58
N TYR A 114 20.84 0.91 -22.69
CA TYR A 114 21.78 1.95 -23.17
C TYR A 114 22.87 1.37 -24.08
N THR A 115 23.57 2.22 -24.83
CA THR A 115 24.73 1.78 -25.64
C THR A 115 25.99 1.66 -24.78
N ALA A 116 26.62 0.50 -24.78
CA ALA A 116 27.81 0.21 -23.97
C ALA A 116 28.99 -0.26 -24.84
N PRO A 117 30.25 -0.18 -24.35
CA PRO A 117 31.37 -0.85 -24.99
C PRO A 117 31.13 -2.35 -25.18
N VAL A 118 31.57 -2.92 -26.31
CA VAL A 118 31.38 -4.35 -26.63
C VAL A 118 31.96 -5.30 -25.58
N GLU A 119 32.89 -4.83 -24.76
CA GLU A 119 33.40 -5.57 -23.60
C GLU A 119 32.27 -6.02 -22.66
N PHE A 120 31.15 -5.29 -22.59
CA PHE A 120 29.98 -5.67 -21.80
C PHE A 120 29.30 -6.93 -22.36
N THR A 121 29.15 -7.04 -23.68
CA THR A 121 28.58 -8.22 -24.33
C THR A 121 29.57 -9.38 -24.39
N HIS A 122 30.87 -9.10 -24.36
CA HIS A 122 31.91 -10.12 -24.23
C HIS A 122 32.03 -10.65 -22.80
N ALA A 123 31.48 -10.00 -21.78
CA ALA A 123 31.43 -10.56 -20.44
C ALA A 123 30.24 -11.55 -20.34
N PRO A 124 30.47 -12.84 -20.06
CA PRO A 124 29.36 -13.77 -19.89
C PRO A 124 28.46 -13.35 -18.71
N PRO A 125 27.17 -13.70 -18.71
CA PRO A 125 26.25 -13.24 -17.67
C PRO A 125 26.58 -13.84 -16.30
N TRP A 126 26.82 -13.00 -15.29
CA TRP A 126 27.14 -13.48 -13.93
C TRP A 126 26.02 -14.33 -13.30
N TRP A 127 24.77 -14.12 -13.72
CA TRP A 127 23.57 -14.74 -13.16
C TRP A 127 23.36 -16.21 -13.57
N LEU A 128 24.31 -16.86 -14.25
CA LEU A 128 24.23 -18.29 -14.57
C LEU A 128 24.09 -19.18 -13.31
N LEU A 129 24.55 -18.70 -12.15
CA LEU A 129 24.36 -19.36 -10.85
C LEU A 129 23.21 -18.78 -10.01
N LEU A 130 22.48 -17.78 -10.54
CA LEU A 130 21.41 -17.02 -9.88
C LEU A 130 21.81 -16.26 -8.59
N GLU A 131 23.02 -16.46 -8.07
CA GLU A 131 23.56 -15.79 -6.89
C GLU A 131 24.85 -15.03 -7.24
N LYS A 132 25.02 -13.84 -6.67
CA LYS A 132 26.20 -13.00 -6.94
C LYS A 132 27.47 -13.58 -6.28
N PRO A 133 28.66 -13.39 -6.88
CA PRO A 133 29.93 -13.84 -6.32
C PRO A 133 30.18 -13.41 -4.87
N GLU A 134 29.79 -12.19 -4.49
CA GLU A 134 29.97 -11.64 -3.15
C GLU A 134 29.07 -12.26 -2.07
N TYR A 135 27.94 -12.86 -2.47
CA TYR A 135 26.99 -13.52 -1.57
C TYR A 135 27.17 -15.04 -1.52
N TRP A 136 28.15 -15.59 -2.26
CA TRP A 136 28.35 -17.02 -2.32
C TRP A 136 28.84 -17.59 -0.98
N PRO A 137 28.10 -18.51 -0.33
CA PRO A 137 28.41 -18.95 1.03
C PRO A 137 29.79 -19.60 1.21
N LYS A 138 30.32 -20.21 0.15
CA LYS A 138 31.62 -20.91 0.14
C LYS A 138 32.79 -20.05 -0.35
N GLY A 139 32.54 -18.76 -0.62
CA GLY A 139 33.55 -17.80 -1.08
C GLY A 139 33.76 -17.75 -2.60
N LEU A 140 34.54 -16.77 -3.04
CA LEU A 140 34.70 -16.40 -4.45
C LEU A 140 35.30 -17.50 -5.33
N ASP A 141 36.24 -18.28 -4.81
CA ASP A 141 36.90 -19.34 -5.59
C ASP A 141 36.00 -20.55 -5.84
N ASP A 142 35.15 -20.91 -4.87
CA ASP A 142 34.11 -21.94 -5.06
C ASP A 142 33.07 -21.45 -6.07
N TRP A 143 32.66 -20.18 -5.99
CA TRP A 143 31.78 -19.56 -6.99
C TRP A 143 32.38 -19.65 -8.39
N CYS A 144 33.67 -19.34 -8.57
CA CYS A 144 34.34 -19.45 -9.87
C CYS A 144 34.32 -20.89 -10.40
N THR A 145 34.49 -21.88 -9.51
CA THR A 145 34.50 -23.30 -9.87
C THR A 145 33.14 -23.78 -10.34
N GLU A 146 32.06 -23.40 -9.64
CA GLU A 146 30.69 -23.74 -10.07
C GLU A 146 30.25 -22.95 -11.30
N TYR A 147 30.66 -21.67 -11.39
CA TYR A 147 30.33 -20.81 -12.51
C TYR A 147 30.95 -21.32 -13.81
N GLU A 148 32.20 -21.81 -13.78
CA GLU A 148 32.84 -22.44 -14.92
C GLU A 148 32.00 -23.59 -15.50
N LYS A 149 31.43 -24.45 -14.64
CA LYS A 149 30.58 -25.58 -15.10
C LYS A 149 29.32 -25.09 -15.79
N ALA A 150 28.66 -24.10 -15.20
CA ALA A 150 27.46 -23.48 -15.77
C ALA A 150 27.77 -22.76 -17.09
N LEU A 151 28.90 -22.04 -17.15
CA LEU A 151 29.38 -21.31 -18.32
C LEU A 151 29.64 -22.26 -19.50
N GLN A 152 30.26 -23.43 -19.27
CA GLN A 152 30.47 -24.40 -20.36
C GLN A 152 29.14 -24.90 -20.96
N THR A 153 28.13 -25.12 -20.11
CA THR A 153 26.79 -25.52 -20.55
C THR A 153 26.12 -24.41 -21.35
N PHE A 154 26.18 -23.18 -20.85
CA PHE A 154 25.65 -21.99 -21.51
C PHE A 154 26.31 -21.75 -22.87
N LEU A 155 27.64 -21.78 -22.94
CA LEU A 155 28.38 -21.59 -24.19
C LEU A 155 28.06 -22.68 -25.21
N LYS A 156 27.88 -23.93 -24.78
CA LYS A 156 27.46 -25.01 -25.68
C LYS A 156 26.06 -24.75 -26.27
N ALA A 157 25.11 -24.33 -25.45
CA ALA A 157 23.76 -23.98 -25.91
C ALA A 157 23.79 -22.76 -26.85
N MET A 158 24.55 -21.73 -26.49
CA MET A 158 24.72 -20.52 -27.29
C MET A 158 25.34 -20.82 -28.65
N ILE A 159 26.40 -21.64 -28.72
CA ILE A 159 27.03 -22.04 -30.00
C ILE A 159 26.00 -22.71 -30.92
N ASN A 160 25.19 -23.65 -30.41
CA ASN A 160 24.16 -24.31 -31.22
C ASN A 160 23.13 -23.31 -31.76
N CYS A 161 22.69 -22.35 -30.94
CA CYS A 161 21.75 -21.31 -31.35
C CYS A 161 22.37 -20.33 -32.37
N GLU A 162 23.62 -19.94 -32.16
CA GLU A 162 24.37 -19.06 -33.08
C GLU A 162 24.60 -19.75 -34.43
N GLU A 163 24.99 -21.02 -34.45
CA GLU A 163 25.18 -21.79 -35.68
C GLU A 163 23.89 -21.88 -36.51
N GLU A 164 22.74 -22.13 -35.85
CA GLU A 164 21.44 -22.14 -36.50
C GLU A 164 21.03 -20.74 -37.01
N ALA A 165 21.30 -19.70 -36.23
CA ALA A 165 21.04 -18.32 -36.62
C ALA A 165 21.91 -17.88 -37.83
N ILE A 166 23.15 -18.35 -37.90
CA ILE A 166 24.06 -18.11 -39.04
C ILE A 166 23.59 -18.89 -40.26
N ARG A 167 23.21 -20.17 -40.08
CA ARG A 167 22.66 -21.02 -41.16
C ARG A 167 21.39 -20.44 -41.76
N THR A 168 20.54 -19.80 -40.95
CA THR A 168 19.29 -19.14 -41.38
C THR A 168 19.49 -17.69 -41.82
N GLY A 169 20.72 -17.17 -41.78
CA GLY A 169 21.04 -15.81 -42.21
C GLY A 169 20.54 -14.69 -41.29
N ARG A 170 20.18 -15.00 -40.04
CA ARG A 170 19.73 -14.01 -39.04
C ARG A 170 20.88 -13.20 -38.46
N ILE A 171 22.06 -13.80 -38.34
CA ILE A 171 23.30 -13.15 -37.89
C ILE A 171 24.47 -13.58 -38.78
N VAL A 172 25.55 -12.79 -38.79
CA VAL A 172 26.81 -13.12 -39.49
C VAL A 172 27.88 -13.62 -38.52
N GLU A 173 28.90 -14.31 -39.03
CA GLU A 173 29.97 -14.91 -38.20
C GLU A 173 30.68 -13.89 -37.29
N SER A 174 30.82 -12.64 -37.73
CA SER A 174 31.42 -11.56 -36.92
C SER A 174 30.56 -11.10 -35.74
N GLN A 175 29.28 -11.48 -35.67
CA GLN A 175 28.36 -11.19 -34.57
C GLN A 175 28.33 -12.30 -33.51
N ARG A 176 29.12 -13.37 -33.68
CA ARG A 176 29.20 -14.48 -32.73
C ARG A 176 29.80 -14.02 -31.39
N LEU A 177 29.09 -14.27 -30.28
CA LEU A 177 29.48 -13.85 -28.94
C LEU A 177 30.10 -14.96 -28.10
N SER A 178 29.78 -16.23 -28.36
CA SER A 178 30.29 -17.36 -27.58
C SER A 178 31.82 -17.42 -27.49
N GLY A 179 32.51 -17.16 -28.60
CA GLY A 179 33.98 -17.13 -28.66
C GLY A 179 34.59 -16.00 -27.81
N PRO A 180 34.21 -14.74 -28.02
CA PRO A 180 34.61 -13.62 -27.16
C PRO A 180 34.27 -13.83 -25.67
N MET A 181 33.08 -14.36 -25.35
CA MET A 181 32.68 -14.65 -23.96
C MET A 181 33.60 -15.65 -23.26
N ARG A 182 33.96 -16.74 -23.95
CA ARG A 182 34.93 -17.72 -23.46
C ARG A 182 36.29 -17.07 -23.18
N LYS A 183 36.81 -16.31 -24.15
CA LYS A 183 38.12 -15.63 -24.01
C LYS A 183 38.12 -14.61 -22.88
N SER A 184 37.01 -13.88 -22.70
CA SER A 184 36.86 -12.88 -21.63
C SER A 184 36.95 -13.52 -20.25
N TRP A 185 36.33 -14.68 -20.07
CA TRP A 185 36.42 -15.44 -18.82
C TRP A 185 37.83 -16.01 -18.58
N GLU A 186 38.43 -16.68 -19.58
CA GLU A 186 39.78 -17.26 -19.49
C GLU A 186 40.87 -16.22 -19.21
N ARG A 187 40.73 -15.01 -19.74
CA ARG A 187 41.67 -13.89 -19.52
C ARG A 187 41.39 -13.10 -18.24
N GLY A 188 40.24 -13.32 -17.61
CA GLY A 188 39.77 -12.52 -16.48
C GLY A 188 39.30 -11.10 -16.85
N ASP A 189 38.98 -10.84 -18.11
CA ASP A 189 38.37 -9.56 -18.55
C ASP A 189 36.96 -9.39 -18.00
N PHE A 190 36.25 -10.51 -17.78
CA PHE A 190 34.97 -10.55 -17.08
C PHE A 190 35.00 -9.77 -15.76
N TRP A 191 36.05 -9.95 -14.94
CA TRP A 191 36.13 -9.31 -13.63
C TRP A 191 36.25 -7.80 -13.70
N ILE A 192 36.85 -7.28 -14.76
CA ILE A 192 36.99 -5.82 -14.94
C ILE A 192 35.64 -5.21 -15.28
N VAL A 193 34.89 -5.83 -16.20
CA VAL A 193 33.53 -5.40 -16.54
C VAL A 193 32.58 -5.58 -15.35
N TYR A 194 32.72 -6.69 -14.62
CA TYR A 194 31.94 -6.97 -13.41
C TYR A 194 32.18 -5.90 -12.34
N ALA A 195 33.44 -5.59 -12.02
CA ALA A 195 33.80 -4.56 -11.06
C ALA A 195 33.41 -3.14 -11.52
N ALA A 196 33.54 -2.85 -12.82
CA ALA A 196 33.09 -1.57 -13.38
C ALA A 196 31.59 -1.31 -13.14
N ARG A 197 30.77 -2.37 -13.16
CA ARG A 197 29.31 -2.31 -12.95
C ARG A 197 28.88 -2.40 -11.48
N ASN A 198 29.65 -3.07 -10.61
CA ASN A 198 29.30 -3.28 -9.20
C ASN A 198 30.08 -2.38 -8.24
N ASN A 199 29.40 -1.39 -7.65
CA ASN A 199 30.00 -0.38 -6.78
C ASN A 199 30.19 -0.80 -5.32
N PHE A 200 29.47 -1.83 -4.85
CA PHE A 200 29.42 -2.22 -3.43
C PHE A 200 30.26 -3.47 -3.09
N ALA A 201 30.59 -4.32 -4.07
CA ALA A 201 31.48 -5.47 -3.91
C ALA A 201 32.88 -5.23 -4.52
N PHE A 202 33.16 -3.98 -4.88
CA PHE A 202 34.31 -3.59 -5.69
C PHE A 202 35.64 -4.03 -5.05
N ASP A 203 35.81 -3.78 -3.75
CA ASP A 203 37.09 -3.98 -3.07
C ASP A 203 37.52 -5.45 -3.03
N ALA A 204 36.59 -6.36 -2.71
CA ALA A 204 36.87 -7.78 -2.67
C ALA A 204 37.26 -8.34 -4.05
N ILE A 205 36.50 -7.96 -5.09
CA ILE A 205 36.77 -8.40 -6.47
C ILE A 205 38.07 -7.80 -6.99
N TYR A 206 38.34 -6.52 -6.71
CA TYR A 206 39.54 -5.83 -7.16
C TYR A 206 40.81 -6.52 -6.65
N TRP A 207 40.91 -6.72 -5.33
CA TRP A 207 42.11 -7.30 -4.72
C TRP A 207 42.31 -8.77 -5.08
N GLN A 208 41.24 -9.56 -5.20
CA GLN A 208 41.35 -10.99 -5.48
C GLN A 208 41.55 -11.32 -6.97
N LYS A 209 40.94 -10.54 -7.89
CA LYS A 209 40.89 -10.91 -9.32
C LYS A 209 41.50 -9.88 -10.27
N ILE A 210 41.72 -8.63 -9.85
CA ILE A 210 42.16 -7.54 -10.75
C ILE A 210 43.59 -7.04 -10.47
N ASP A 211 43.94 -6.71 -9.22
CA ASP A 211 45.24 -6.05 -8.89
C ASP A 211 46.45 -6.82 -9.47
N GLN A 212 46.55 -8.11 -9.13
CA GLN A 212 47.71 -8.93 -9.46
C GLN A 212 47.95 -9.04 -10.97
N ARG A 213 46.89 -8.92 -11.78
CA ARG A 213 46.96 -8.99 -13.25
C ARG A 213 47.70 -7.79 -13.84
N PHE A 214 47.51 -6.61 -13.26
CA PHE A 214 48.11 -5.38 -13.77
C PHE A 214 49.45 -5.06 -13.10
N PHE A 215 49.54 -5.27 -11.78
CA PHE A 215 50.65 -4.81 -10.93
C PHE A 215 51.56 -5.94 -10.41
N GLY A 216 51.29 -7.20 -10.79
CA GLY A 216 52.15 -8.35 -10.50
C GLY A 216 51.80 -9.09 -9.20
N THR A 217 52.14 -10.38 -9.15
CA THR A 217 51.87 -11.27 -8.01
C THR A 217 52.78 -10.94 -6.82
N THR A 218 52.22 -10.94 -5.61
CA THR A 218 52.94 -10.65 -4.36
C THR A 218 52.82 -11.84 -3.40
N CYS A 219 53.84 -12.09 -2.57
CA CYS A 219 53.82 -13.15 -1.54
C CYS A 219 53.16 -12.75 -0.21
N LEU A 220 52.58 -11.54 -0.12
CA LEU A 220 51.93 -11.01 1.08
C LEU A 220 50.46 -11.44 1.16
N ASP A 221 49.91 -11.43 2.37
CA ASP A 221 48.47 -11.62 2.60
C ASP A 221 47.66 -10.50 1.92
N LEU A 222 46.46 -10.82 1.43
CA LEU A 222 45.57 -9.90 0.70
C LEU A 222 45.30 -8.60 1.47
N ASP A 223 45.31 -8.69 2.80
CA ASP A 223 45.07 -7.56 3.71
C ASP A 223 46.25 -6.58 3.81
N GLU A 224 47.45 -6.94 3.30
CA GLU A 224 48.65 -6.08 3.36
C GLU A 224 49.13 -5.59 1.98
N ILE A 225 48.59 -6.13 0.88
CA ILE A 225 49.02 -5.78 -0.49
C ILE A 225 48.90 -4.28 -0.77
N TRP A 226 47.85 -3.64 -0.28
CA TRP A 226 47.60 -2.22 -0.51
C TRP A 226 48.72 -1.30 0.02
N LYS A 227 49.46 -1.72 1.05
CA LYS A 227 50.58 -0.96 1.63
C LYS A 227 51.73 -0.80 0.64
N GLN A 228 52.03 -1.84 -0.14
CA GLN A 228 53.04 -1.76 -1.22
C GLN A 228 52.55 -0.96 -2.41
N ARG A 229 51.24 -0.98 -2.66
CA ARG A 229 50.58 -0.29 -3.77
C ARG A 229 50.40 1.21 -3.53
N LEU A 230 50.47 1.66 -2.28
CA LEU A 230 50.40 3.07 -1.89
C LEU A 230 51.47 3.92 -2.59
N ASP A 231 52.65 3.36 -2.84
CA ASP A 231 53.75 4.06 -3.53
C ASP A 231 53.53 4.26 -5.03
N MET A 232 52.53 3.59 -5.60
CA MET A 232 52.14 3.74 -7.01
C MET A 232 51.18 4.92 -7.26
N LEU A 233 50.69 5.55 -6.18
CA LEU A 233 49.87 6.77 -6.26
C LEU A 233 50.75 7.99 -6.58
N GLU A 234 50.25 8.86 -7.45
CA GLU A 234 50.87 10.14 -7.77
C GLU A 234 50.79 11.11 -6.57
N PRO A 235 51.67 12.12 -6.50
CA PRO A 235 51.67 13.07 -5.37
C PRO A 235 50.32 13.75 -5.11
N GLY A 236 49.56 14.08 -6.17
CA GLY A 236 48.20 14.63 -6.05
C GLY A 236 47.19 13.62 -5.49
N GLU A 237 47.30 12.35 -5.88
CA GLU A 237 46.45 11.25 -5.40
C GLU A 237 46.73 10.94 -3.92
N LYS A 238 48.00 11.03 -3.49
CA LYS A 238 48.39 10.94 -2.07
C LYS A 238 47.84 12.10 -1.24
N GLN A 239 47.82 13.32 -1.79
CA GLN A 239 47.22 14.47 -1.14
C GLN A 239 45.69 14.33 -0.99
N ASP A 240 45.02 13.78 -2.01
CA ASP A 240 43.58 13.46 -1.94
C ASP A 240 43.30 12.40 -0.87
N LEU A 241 44.15 11.37 -0.77
CA LEU A 241 44.08 10.37 0.29
C LEU A 241 44.17 11.02 1.67
N GLU A 242 45.18 11.86 1.92
CA GLU A 242 45.36 12.55 3.21
C GLU A 242 44.15 13.43 3.57
N LYS A 243 43.59 14.13 2.58
CA LYS A 243 42.40 14.98 2.77
C LYS A 243 41.16 14.15 3.07
N TYR A 244 40.96 13.05 2.35
CA TYR A 244 39.85 12.12 2.58
C TYR A 244 39.98 11.46 3.96
N TYR A 245 41.16 10.93 4.26
CA TYR A 245 41.53 10.35 5.54
C TYR A 245 41.29 11.32 6.70
N GLY A 246 41.78 12.56 6.60
CA GLY A 246 41.59 13.58 7.64
C GLY A 246 40.11 13.94 7.87
N ARG A 247 39.27 13.85 6.83
CA ARG A 247 37.81 14.01 6.95
C ARG A 247 37.18 12.83 7.69
N VAL A 248 37.56 11.60 7.34
CA VAL A 248 37.04 10.37 7.96
C VAL A 248 37.42 10.30 9.45
N VAL A 249 38.69 10.55 9.79
CA VAL A 249 39.18 10.53 11.18
C VAL A 249 38.50 11.61 12.05
N LYS A 250 38.37 12.85 11.55
CA LYS A 250 37.63 13.92 12.26
C LYS A 250 36.17 13.57 12.49
N ALA A 251 35.57 12.86 11.54
CA ALA A 251 34.18 12.42 11.63
C ALA A 251 34.00 11.25 12.62
N GLN A 252 34.92 10.27 12.65
CA GLN A 252 34.93 9.18 13.64
C GLN A 252 35.06 9.71 15.09
N HIS A 253 35.89 10.72 15.33
CA HIS A 253 36.01 11.36 16.65
C HIS A 253 34.75 12.14 17.08
N SER A 254 33.92 12.56 16.13
CA SER A 254 32.68 13.32 16.40
C SER A 254 31.44 12.42 16.56
N ASN A 255 31.51 11.15 16.14
CA ASN A 255 30.38 10.24 16.00
C ASN A 255 30.16 9.28 17.19
N GLN A 256 30.66 9.58 18.39
CA GLN A 256 30.50 8.70 19.56
C GLN A 256 29.03 8.53 20.04
N TYR A 257 28.03 9.13 19.38
CA TYR A 257 26.61 9.04 19.75
C TYR A 257 25.64 9.21 18.57
N ILE A 258 25.52 8.24 17.66
CA ILE A 258 24.34 8.10 16.76
C ILE A 258 24.11 6.60 16.47
N PRO A 259 22.90 6.02 16.64
CA PRO A 259 22.60 4.66 16.24
C PRO A 259 22.22 4.57 14.75
N ASP A 260 22.68 3.48 14.12
CA ASP A 260 22.63 3.17 12.69
C ASP A 260 21.27 3.42 12.01
N MET A 261 21.28 4.33 11.04
CA MET A 261 20.24 4.51 10.03
C MET A 261 20.61 3.62 8.84
N LEU A 262 19.65 2.91 8.24
CA LEU A 262 19.85 2.02 7.07
C LEU A 262 20.77 2.65 6.01
N PHE A 263 22.03 2.24 6.01
CA PHE A 263 22.93 2.31 4.86
C PHE A 263 23.42 0.90 4.61
N ILE A 264 23.36 0.45 3.36
CA ILE A 264 23.88 -0.86 2.97
C ILE A 264 25.39 -0.82 3.23
N ARG A 265 25.84 -1.48 4.31
CA ARG A 265 27.26 -1.80 4.49
C ARG A 265 27.68 -2.68 3.32
N GLU A 266 28.87 -2.45 2.76
CA GLU A 266 29.43 -3.36 1.76
C GLU A 266 29.43 -4.79 2.33
N PRO A 267 28.96 -5.79 1.56
CA PRO A 267 28.82 -7.14 2.07
C PRO A 267 30.19 -7.69 2.49
N ARG A 268 30.28 -8.11 3.76
CA ARG A 268 31.42 -8.87 4.26
C ARG A 268 31.52 -10.17 3.47
N VAL A 269 32.54 -10.31 2.64
CA VAL A 269 32.97 -11.64 2.22
C VAL A 269 33.39 -12.36 3.50
N ILE A 270 32.74 -13.49 3.79
CA ILE A 270 33.11 -14.39 4.88
C ILE A 270 34.46 -15.01 4.53
N VAL A 271 35.55 -14.25 4.69
CA VAL A 271 36.91 -14.80 4.76
C VAL A 271 37.21 -15.03 6.24
N GLN A 272 36.46 -15.95 6.85
CA GLN A 272 36.74 -16.30 8.25
C GLN A 272 36.42 -17.76 8.57
N LEU A 273 36.88 -18.68 7.74
CA LEU A 273 36.91 -20.11 8.13
C LEU A 273 38.21 -20.87 7.80
N HIS A 274 39.23 -20.26 7.19
CA HIS A 274 40.50 -20.98 6.90
C HIS A 274 41.71 -20.58 7.77
N GLY A 275 41.62 -19.47 8.52
CA GLY A 275 42.70 -19.02 9.42
C GLY A 275 42.64 -19.60 10.85
N ARG A 276 41.46 -20.04 11.31
CA ARG A 276 41.27 -20.53 12.68
C ARG A 276 41.57 -22.02 12.87
N GLU A 277 41.58 -22.82 11.80
CA GLU A 277 41.93 -24.24 11.91
C GLU A 277 43.46 -24.49 11.98
N LYS A 278 44.30 -23.57 11.48
CA LYS A 278 45.76 -23.71 11.56
C LYS A 278 46.36 -23.29 12.91
N LEU A 279 45.69 -22.40 13.65
CA LEU A 279 46.13 -22.00 15.00
C LEU A 279 45.72 -23.02 16.09
N ALA A 280 44.76 -23.90 15.80
CA ALA A 280 44.30 -24.94 16.74
C ALA A 280 45.17 -26.23 16.73
N GLN A 281 46.14 -26.35 15.81
CA GLN A 281 47.02 -27.52 15.73
C GLN A 281 48.40 -27.34 16.40
N GLN A 282 48.68 -26.20 17.04
CA GLN A 282 50.02 -25.90 17.59
C GLN A 282 50.15 -25.86 19.12
N ASN A 283 49.14 -26.30 19.89
CA ASN A 283 49.27 -26.39 21.36
C ASN A 283 48.59 -27.65 21.94
N PRO A 284 49.34 -28.74 22.21
CA PRO A 284 48.77 -29.99 22.74
C PRO A 284 48.67 -30.02 24.29
N GLY A 285 48.40 -28.87 24.92
CA GLY A 285 48.58 -28.67 26.37
C GLY A 285 47.38 -28.18 27.17
N ALA A 286 46.15 -28.27 26.66
CA ALA A 286 44.95 -27.88 27.41
C ALA A 286 43.85 -28.93 27.23
N LYS A 287 43.98 -30.05 27.94
CA LYS A 287 43.00 -31.15 27.92
C LYS A 287 42.25 -31.36 29.24
N ASP A 288 42.40 -30.45 30.20
CA ASP A 288 41.81 -30.54 31.55
C ASP A 288 40.87 -29.38 31.91
N ASP A 289 40.21 -28.74 30.95
CA ASP A 289 39.14 -27.74 31.21
C ASP A 289 37.80 -28.09 30.53
N ILE A 290 37.52 -29.37 30.32
CA ILE A 290 36.20 -29.85 29.87
C ILE A 290 35.38 -30.23 31.11
N ALA A 291 35.05 -29.25 31.96
CA ALA A 291 34.05 -29.45 33.04
C ALA A 291 33.48 -28.16 33.67
N VAL A 292 33.42 -27.00 33.01
CA VAL A 292 32.57 -25.88 33.49
C VAL A 292 32.02 -25.08 32.31
N ALA A 293 31.04 -25.64 31.60
CA ALA A 293 30.29 -24.94 30.56
C ALA A 293 28.82 -24.82 30.98
N HIS A 294 28.51 -23.89 31.89
CA HIS A 294 27.13 -23.46 32.15
C HIS A 294 27.13 -22.09 32.87
N ALA A 295 27.42 -21.01 32.12
CA ALA A 295 27.06 -19.64 32.50
C ALA A 295 27.13 -18.65 31.32
N GLY A 296 28.11 -18.78 30.41
CA GLY A 296 28.33 -17.80 29.33
C GLY A 296 27.44 -17.95 28.07
N GLY A 297 26.76 -19.08 27.87
CA GLY A 297 26.04 -19.34 26.62
C GLY A 297 24.76 -18.49 26.42
N TRP A 298 24.13 -18.03 27.50
CA TRP A 298 22.89 -17.25 27.42
C TRP A 298 23.14 -15.77 27.09
N ASP A 299 24.23 -15.20 27.62
CA ASP A 299 24.60 -13.81 27.37
C ASP A 299 25.08 -13.62 25.94
N ASP A 300 25.89 -14.55 25.42
CA ASP A 300 26.29 -14.58 24.01
C ASP A 300 25.09 -14.80 23.09
N PHE A 301 24.18 -15.71 23.43
CA PHE A 301 22.96 -15.94 22.64
C PHE A 301 22.06 -14.72 22.61
N SER A 302 21.85 -14.03 23.74
CA SER A 302 21.01 -12.83 23.78
C SER A 302 21.62 -11.63 23.06
N ASN A 303 22.94 -11.45 23.15
CA ASN A 303 23.65 -10.37 22.45
C ASN A 303 23.63 -10.60 20.92
N ASN A 304 23.77 -11.85 20.48
CA ASN A 304 23.65 -12.21 19.07
C ASN A 304 22.19 -12.11 18.60
N LEU A 305 21.23 -12.63 19.36
CA LEU A 305 19.80 -12.57 19.03
C LEU A 305 19.26 -11.14 18.91
N ALA A 306 19.68 -10.23 19.79
CA ALA A 306 19.28 -8.82 19.74
C ALA A 306 19.84 -8.11 18.50
N THR A 307 21.07 -8.44 18.09
CA THR A 307 21.71 -7.92 16.87
C THR A 307 21.05 -8.49 15.62
N ASP A 308 20.75 -9.79 15.61
CA ASP A 308 20.21 -10.53 14.46
C ASP A 308 18.72 -10.25 14.20
N LEU A 309 17.95 -9.91 15.25
CA LEU A 309 16.53 -9.56 15.14
C LEU A 309 16.29 -8.07 14.91
N ALA A 310 17.29 -7.19 15.10
CA ALA A 310 17.12 -5.75 14.89
C ALA A 310 16.62 -5.40 13.47
N PRO A 311 17.11 -6.04 12.38
CA PRO A 311 16.57 -5.83 11.03
C PRO A 311 15.10 -6.27 10.91
N PHE A 312 14.72 -7.41 11.51
CA PHE A 312 13.34 -7.91 11.48
C PHE A 312 12.38 -7.05 12.32
N LEU A 313 12.80 -6.61 13.50
CA LEU A 313 12.05 -5.70 14.36
C LEU A 313 11.88 -4.32 13.72
N SER A 314 12.87 -3.85 12.95
CA SER A 314 12.78 -2.61 12.17
C SER A 314 11.85 -2.75 10.96
N LEU A 315 12.07 -3.78 10.12
CA LEU A 315 11.34 -4.00 8.86
C LEU A 315 9.86 -4.32 9.09
N PHE A 316 9.55 -5.20 10.05
CA PHE A 316 8.18 -5.60 10.36
C PHE A 316 7.52 -4.69 11.40
N GLY A 317 8.31 -4.05 12.27
CA GLY A 317 7.77 -3.21 13.35
C GLY A 317 7.07 -1.96 12.84
N GLU A 318 7.64 -1.25 11.87
CA GLU A 318 7.06 0.01 11.40
C GLU A 318 5.72 -0.21 10.67
N GLN A 319 5.70 -1.06 9.65
CA GLN A 319 4.52 -1.25 8.80
C GLN A 319 3.35 -1.90 9.56
N ILE A 320 3.61 -2.94 10.35
CA ILE A 320 2.58 -3.61 11.16
C ILE A 320 2.00 -2.64 12.19
N THR A 321 2.84 -1.80 12.81
CA THR A 321 2.39 -0.79 13.77
C THR A 321 1.46 0.23 13.12
N LYS A 322 1.85 0.78 11.97
CA LYS A 322 1.02 1.76 11.23
C LYS A 322 -0.30 1.14 10.77
N GLN A 323 -0.25 -0.05 10.17
CA GLN A 323 -1.42 -0.77 9.71
C GLN A 323 -2.38 -1.10 10.86
N TYR A 324 -1.86 -1.54 12.01
CA TYR A 324 -2.71 -1.83 13.15
C TYR A 324 -3.39 -0.56 13.68
N LEU A 325 -2.66 0.56 13.76
CA LEU A 325 -3.20 1.84 14.22
C LEU A 325 -4.26 2.40 13.26
N SER A 326 -4.04 2.34 11.94
CA SER A 326 -4.99 2.85 10.95
C SER A 326 -6.31 2.07 10.88
N GLU A 327 -6.37 0.88 11.48
CA GLU A 327 -7.57 0.04 11.57
C GLU A 327 -8.12 -0.09 13.01
N SER A 328 -7.53 0.62 13.98
CA SER A 328 -7.91 0.56 15.40
C SER A 328 -9.03 1.52 15.75
N THR A 329 -10.19 0.99 16.12
CA THR A 329 -11.41 1.77 16.39
C THR A 329 -11.83 1.74 17.87
N ASN A 330 -11.46 0.70 18.62
CA ASN A 330 -11.92 0.50 19.99
C ASN A 330 -10.79 0.64 21.02
N VAL A 331 -11.17 0.89 22.27
CA VAL A 331 -10.23 0.94 23.41
C VAL A 331 -9.51 -0.40 23.62
N VAL A 332 -10.17 -1.52 23.31
CA VAL A 332 -9.56 -2.85 23.37
C VAL A 332 -8.44 -2.99 22.33
N ASP A 333 -8.60 -2.39 21.14
CA ASP A 333 -7.54 -2.37 20.13
C ASP A 333 -6.31 -1.61 20.65
N TYR A 334 -6.52 -0.44 21.26
CA TYR A 334 -5.43 0.36 21.86
C TYR A 334 -4.73 -0.38 23.00
N PHE A 335 -5.46 -1.19 23.77
CA PHE A 335 -4.88 -2.04 24.81
C PHE A 335 -4.03 -3.18 24.22
N ILE A 336 -4.52 -3.88 23.21
CA ILE A 336 -3.77 -4.93 22.49
C ILE A 336 -2.51 -4.36 21.83
N PHE A 337 -2.62 -3.14 21.29
CA PHE A 337 -1.48 -2.40 20.73
C PHE A 337 -0.40 -2.11 21.78
N ALA A 338 -0.82 -1.79 23.00
CA ALA A 338 0.08 -1.41 24.10
C ALA A 338 0.79 -2.58 24.80
N MET A 339 0.17 -3.76 24.85
CA MET A 339 0.72 -4.95 25.52
C MET A 339 1.81 -5.63 24.68
N ALA A 340 3.01 -5.84 25.22
CA ALA A 340 4.20 -6.27 24.46
C ALA A 340 4.47 -5.32 23.27
N PRO A 341 4.81 -4.06 23.55
CA PRO A 341 4.87 -3.03 22.54
C PRO A 341 5.98 -3.32 21.52
N MET A 342 5.59 -3.33 20.25
CA MET A 342 6.51 -3.34 19.11
C MET A 342 6.43 -1.95 18.45
N GLY A 343 7.51 -1.49 17.81
CA GLY A 343 7.49 -0.21 17.11
C GLY A 343 7.28 1.00 18.02
N ILE A 344 7.89 1.01 19.22
CA ILE A 344 7.76 2.12 20.20
C ILE A 344 8.04 3.47 19.55
N LEU A 345 9.15 3.58 18.81
CA LEU A 345 9.51 4.79 18.07
C LEU A 345 8.45 5.15 17.02
N THR A 346 7.96 4.17 16.27
CA THR A 346 6.90 4.35 15.27
C THR A 346 5.61 4.86 15.91
N GLY A 347 5.20 4.32 17.06
CA GLY A 347 4.01 4.77 17.79
C GLY A 347 4.14 6.22 18.27
N VAL A 348 5.30 6.59 18.81
CA VAL A 348 5.61 7.96 19.23
C VAL A 348 5.62 8.92 18.03
N VAL A 349 6.31 8.56 16.95
CA VAL A 349 6.36 9.35 15.71
C VAL A 349 4.96 9.49 15.10
N SER A 350 4.14 8.45 15.14
CA SER A 350 2.76 8.47 14.64
C SER A 350 1.89 9.44 15.43
N ALA A 351 1.99 9.41 16.77
CA ALA A 351 1.28 10.36 17.62
C ALA A 351 1.72 11.81 17.36
N ILE A 352 3.02 12.05 17.10
CA ILE A 352 3.55 13.36 16.71
C ILE A 352 3.03 13.80 15.33
N ARG A 353 3.01 12.89 14.34
CA ARG A 353 2.56 13.21 12.98
C ARG A 353 1.07 13.59 12.94
N VAL A 354 0.23 12.90 13.71
CA VAL A 354 -1.22 13.09 13.70
C VAL A 354 -1.67 14.22 14.66
N CYS A 355 -1.15 14.22 15.89
CA CYS A 355 -1.60 15.12 16.96
C CYS A 355 -0.55 16.18 17.37
N GLY A 356 0.70 16.03 16.94
CA GLY A 356 1.78 16.92 17.31
C GLY A 356 1.69 18.29 16.64
N HIS A 357 2.14 19.31 17.37
CA HIS A 357 2.21 20.66 16.83
C HIS A 357 3.40 20.81 15.85
N PRO A 358 3.44 21.89 15.05
CA PRO A 358 4.47 22.08 14.02
C PRO A 358 5.93 21.93 14.49
N SER A 359 6.31 22.35 15.69
CA SER A 359 7.71 22.18 16.13
C SER A 359 8.05 20.74 16.51
N LEU A 360 7.10 19.98 17.07
CA LEU A 360 7.30 18.53 17.31
C LEU A 360 7.42 17.78 15.99
N ARG A 361 6.61 18.16 14.99
CA ARG A 361 6.71 17.62 13.64
C ARG A 361 8.04 18.01 12.98
N ALA A 362 8.53 19.22 13.22
CA ALA A 362 9.84 19.66 12.75
C ALA A 362 10.99 18.89 13.39
N PHE A 363 10.91 18.58 14.69
CA PHE A 363 11.93 17.81 15.40
C PHE A 363 12.14 16.42 14.79
N ILE A 364 11.08 15.76 14.32
CA ILE A 364 11.16 14.46 13.63
C ILE A 364 11.40 14.59 12.11
N GLY A 365 11.75 15.78 11.60
CA GLY A 365 12.00 16.01 10.18
C GLY A 365 10.75 16.02 9.28
N ARG A 366 9.55 16.18 9.85
CA ARG A 366 8.24 16.17 9.15
C ARG A 366 7.51 17.52 9.21
N ALA A 367 8.25 18.63 9.32
CA ALA A 367 7.67 19.99 9.44
C ALA A 367 6.70 20.35 8.31
N GLN A 368 7.02 19.95 7.07
CA GLN A 368 6.28 20.30 5.85
C GLN A 368 5.30 19.20 5.40
N GLU A 369 5.10 18.17 6.20
CA GLU A 369 4.21 17.08 5.84
C GLU A 369 2.74 17.55 5.83
N GLY A 370 2.02 17.26 4.74
CA GLY A 370 0.59 17.54 4.63
C GLY A 370 -0.23 16.77 5.66
N ALA A 371 -1.31 17.37 6.17
CA ALA A 371 -2.18 16.71 7.14
C ALA A 371 -2.77 15.40 6.58
N GLY A 372 -3.04 15.35 5.27
CA GLY A 372 -3.48 14.15 4.56
C GLY A 372 -2.46 13.01 4.60
N ASN A 373 -1.14 13.29 4.53
CA ASN A 373 -0.13 12.23 4.51
C ASN A 373 -0.13 11.40 5.79
N ALA A 374 -0.20 12.06 6.95
CA ALA A 374 -0.31 11.38 8.23
C ALA A 374 -1.65 10.63 8.35
N GLU A 375 -2.74 11.20 7.84
CA GLU A 375 -4.07 10.58 7.87
C GLU A 375 -4.17 9.33 6.97
N ALA A 376 -3.54 9.33 5.81
CA ALA A 376 -3.52 8.20 4.89
C ALA A 376 -2.83 6.97 5.49
N GLU A 377 -1.76 7.17 6.26
CA GLU A 377 -0.98 6.08 6.88
C GLU A 377 -1.53 5.62 8.24
N LEU A 378 -2.06 6.54 9.07
CA LEU A 378 -2.20 6.31 10.52
C LEU A 378 -3.63 6.38 11.05
N CYS A 379 -4.57 6.95 10.31
CA CYS A 379 -5.93 7.20 10.79
C CYS A 379 -6.94 6.29 10.09
N THR A 380 -8.06 6.01 10.77
CA THR A 380 -9.21 5.30 10.18
C THR A 380 -10.04 6.21 9.26
N SER A 381 -9.89 7.53 9.36
CA SER A 381 -10.78 8.52 8.74
C SER A 381 -10.59 8.69 7.24
N THR A 382 -11.66 9.05 6.54
CA THR A 382 -11.59 9.65 5.21
C THR A 382 -11.86 11.15 5.33
N SER A 383 -11.25 11.94 4.45
CA SER A 383 -11.35 13.39 4.45
C SER A 383 -11.35 13.96 3.04
N ARG A 384 -11.20 15.29 2.93
CA ARG A 384 -11.05 15.97 1.63
C ARG A 384 -9.81 15.49 0.86
N ASP A 385 -8.76 15.13 1.61
CA ASP A 385 -7.43 14.88 1.07
C ASP A 385 -7.12 13.39 0.97
N VAL A 386 -7.81 12.55 1.76
CA VAL A 386 -7.61 11.10 1.83
C VAL A 386 -8.92 10.36 1.62
N CYS A 387 -8.94 9.46 0.66
CA CYS A 387 -10.08 8.60 0.36
C CYS A 387 -9.62 7.14 0.17
N GLU A 388 -10.57 6.23 0.03
CA GLU A 388 -10.31 4.80 -0.18
C GLU A 388 -10.87 4.36 -1.53
N LEU A 389 -10.08 3.60 -2.29
CA LEU A 389 -10.50 2.95 -3.53
C LEU A 389 -10.05 1.49 -3.54
N TYR A 390 -10.77 0.66 -4.29
CA TYR A 390 -10.34 -0.69 -4.60
C TYR A 390 -9.34 -0.68 -5.77
N ASN A 391 -8.29 -1.48 -5.66
CA ASN A 391 -7.30 -1.73 -6.71
C ASN A 391 -6.80 -3.17 -6.61
N SER A 392 -6.86 -3.95 -7.70
CA SER A 392 -6.17 -5.24 -7.85
C SER A 392 -6.24 -6.18 -6.62
N GLY A 393 -7.44 -6.41 -6.07
CA GLY A 393 -7.63 -7.35 -4.96
C GLY A 393 -7.51 -6.76 -3.55
N GLY A 394 -7.33 -5.44 -3.41
CA GLY A 394 -7.25 -4.77 -2.11
C GLY A 394 -7.84 -3.37 -2.11
N ILE A 395 -8.00 -2.78 -0.92
CA ILE A 395 -8.42 -1.39 -0.75
C ILE A 395 -7.18 -0.54 -0.45
N ALA A 396 -6.93 0.44 -1.31
CA ALA A 396 -5.85 1.40 -1.18
C ALA A 396 -6.38 2.73 -0.63
N ARG A 397 -5.59 3.36 0.26
CA ARG A 397 -5.82 4.74 0.71
C ARG A 397 -5.10 5.68 -0.24
N VAL A 398 -5.85 6.57 -0.89
CA VAL A 398 -5.37 7.41 -2.00
C VAL A 398 -5.54 8.88 -1.67
N PHE A 399 -4.64 9.70 -2.19
CA PHE A 399 -4.76 11.15 -2.10
C PHE A 399 -5.68 11.70 -3.18
N GLY A 400 -6.63 12.53 -2.79
CA GLY A 400 -7.52 13.21 -3.72
C GLY A 400 -9.00 12.90 -3.50
N ARG A 401 -9.80 13.10 -4.55
CA ARG A 401 -11.26 13.05 -4.51
C ARG A 401 -11.80 12.03 -5.51
N PRO A 402 -11.55 10.73 -5.28
CA PRO A 402 -12.09 9.67 -6.12
C PRO A 402 -13.62 9.68 -6.13
N LYS A 403 -14.18 9.06 -7.17
CA LYS A 403 -15.60 8.91 -7.37
C LYS A 403 -16.04 7.53 -6.92
N ILE A 404 -17.01 7.50 -6.02
CA ILE A 404 -17.61 6.27 -5.52
C ILE A 404 -19.04 6.55 -5.07
N LEU A 405 -19.93 5.63 -5.40
CA LEU A 405 -21.34 5.71 -5.07
C LEU A 405 -21.69 4.60 -4.09
N GLU A 406 -22.36 4.99 -3.01
CA GLU A 406 -22.91 4.10 -1.98
C GLU A 406 -24.43 4.26 -1.96
N VAL A 407 -25.16 3.15 -2.11
CA VAL A 407 -26.63 3.15 -2.09
C VAL A 407 -27.19 2.00 -1.27
N VAL A 408 -28.36 2.24 -0.68
CA VAL A 408 -29.20 1.25 -0.01
C VAL A 408 -30.44 1.02 -0.87
N HIS A 409 -30.69 -0.23 -1.22
CA HIS A 409 -31.90 -0.65 -1.92
C HIS A 409 -32.90 -1.24 -0.93
N ASP A 410 -34.13 -0.74 -0.95
CA ASP A 410 -35.27 -1.31 -0.25
C ASP A 410 -36.19 -2.02 -1.26
N PRO A 411 -36.24 -3.37 -1.28
CA PRO A 411 -37.09 -4.09 -2.22
C PRO A 411 -38.58 -4.00 -1.87
N ASP A 412 -38.94 -3.58 -0.65
CA ASP A 412 -40.34 -3.41 -0.25
C ASP A 412 -40.88 -1.99 -0.55
N HIS A 413 -40.16 -1.22 -1.37
CA HIS A 413 -40.54 0.13 -1.76
C HIS A 413 -41.89 0.18 -2.52
N ASP A 414 -42.74 1.14 -2.13
CA ASP A 414 -44.03 1.36 -2.76
C ASP A 414 -43.91 2.30 -3.96
N PHE A 415 -43.87 1.72 -5.16
CA PHE A 415 -43.85 2.46 -6.43
C PHE A 415 -45.14 3.23 -6.74
N SER A 416 -46.18 3.12 -5.91
CA SER A 416 -47.44 3.84 -6.09
C SER A 416 -47.45 5.23 -5.45
N ASP A 417 -46.50 5.52 -4.56
CA ASP A 417 -46.36 6.83 -3.92
C ASP A 417 -45.92 7.90 -4.95
N PRO A 418 -46.76 8.89 -5.28
CA PRO A 418 -46.40 9.92 -6.24
C PRO A 418 -45.37 10.92 -5.71
N GLN A 419 -45.11 10.95 -4.40
CA GLN A 419 -44.13 11.85 -3.78
C GLN A 419 -42.73 11.23 -3.66
N ASP A 420 -42.60 9.91 -3.81
CA ASP A 420 -41.31 9.21 -3.66
C ASP A 420 -40.70 8.86 -5.03
N ASP A 421 -39.78 9.70 -5.50
CA ASP A 421 -39.06 9.53 -6.78
C ASP A 421 -37.78 8.66 -6.65
N THR A 422 -37.55 8.08 -5.48
CA THR A 422 -36.31 7.38 -5.18
C THR A 422 -36.25 5.97 -5.77
N ALA A 423 -37.37 5.44 -6.25
CA ALA A 423 -37.47 4.08 -6.80
C ALA A 423 -36.87 3.03 -5.85
N GLY A 424 -36.97 3.21 -4.53
CA GLY A 424 -36.42 2.29 -3.54
C GLY A 424 -34.88 2.31 -3.42
N ILE A 425 -34.18 3.21 -4.12
CA ILE A 425 -32.72 3.38 -4.04
C ILE A 425 -32.41 4.71 -3.33
N TYR A 426 -31.86 4.58 -2.12
CA TYR A 426 -31.56 5.68 -1.22
C TYR A 426 -30.06 5.81 -1.02
N THR A 427 -29.58 7.03 -0.74
CA THR A 427 -28.30 7.13 0.00
C THR A 427 -28.51 6.61 1.42
N PHE A 428 -27.45 6.16 2.09
CA PHE A 428 -27.57 5.68 3.48
C PHE A 428 -28.23 6.72 4.40
N GLN A 429 -27.96 8.00 4.19
CA GLN A 429 -28.57 9.09 4.96
C GLN A 429 -30.06 9.26 4.68
N GLN A 430 -30.46 9.28 3.41
CA GLN A 430 -31.87 9.35 3.03
C GLN A 430 -32.64 8.15 3.60
N TYR A 431 -32.00 6.97 3.63
CA TYR A 431 -32.59 5.79 4.24
C TYR A 431 -32.78 5.96 5.75
N LEU A 432 -31.80 6.54 6.47
CA LEU A 432 -31.90 6.85 7.91
C LEU A 432 -32.97 7.88 8.26
N GLU A 433 -33.39 8.74 7.33
CA GLU A 433 -34.48 9.69 7.57
C GLU A 433 -35.87 9.02 7.56
N ARG A 434 -36.00 7.87 6.89
CA ARG A 434 -37.24 7.08 6.84
C ARG A 434 -37.48 6.35 8.16
N ASP A 435 -38.74 6.10 8.48
CA ASP A 435 -39.13 5.38 9.70
C ASP A 435 -38.56 3.96 9.75
N LYS A 436 -38.56 3.25 8.61
CA LYS A 436 -37.94 1.91 8.48
C LYS A 436 -36.43 1.97 8.75
N GLY A 437 -35.73 2.96 8.21
CA GLY A 437 -34.29 3.14 8.46
C GLY A 437 -33.98 3.52 9.90
N LYS A 438 -34.75 4.41 10.54
CA LYS A 438 -34.63 4.76 11.97
C LYS A 438 -34.86 3.58 12.89
N ALA A 439 -35.81 2.70 12.53
CA ALA A 439 -36.08 1.50 13.30
C ALA A 439 -34.96 0.45 13.15
N LEU A 440 -34.49 0.27 11.91
CA LEU A 440 -33.50 -0.76 11.57
C LEU A 440 -32.08 -0.40 12.00
N TRP A 441 -31.68 0.86 11.85
CA TRP A 441 -30.33 1.33 12.14
C TRP A 441 -30.33 2.23 13.36
N ARG A 442 -29.61 1.80 14.39
CA ARG A 442 -29.40 2.60 15.59
C ARG A 442 -27.96 3.06 15.66
N LYS A 443 -27.77 4.37 15.87
CA LYS A 443 -26.45 4.91 16.19
C LYS A 443 -26.01 4.35 17.54
N GLU A 444 -24.84 3.72 17.58
CA GLU A 444 -24.23 3.26 18.81
C GLU A 444 -23.83 4.51 19.61
N THR A 445 -24.57 4.82 20.67
CA THR A 445 -24.17 5.91 21.58
C THR A 445 -22.98 5.41 22.41
N PRO A 446 -21.94 6.24 22.59
CA PRO A 446 -20.81 5.85 23.41
C PRO A 446 -21.34 5.52 24.81
N ASN A 447 -21.11 4.28 25.24
CA ASN A 447 -21.62 3.75 26.51
C ASN A 447 -21.31 4.74 27.65
N ASN A 448 -22.30 5.08 28.48
CA ASN A 448 -22.13 6.07 29.55
C ASN A 448 -20.94 5.72 30.47
N SER A 449 -20.65 4.43 30.68
CA SER A 449 -19.49 3.96 31.45
C SER A 449 -18.15 4.30 30.79
N ILE A 450 -18.06 4.23 29.46
CA ILE A 450 -16.86 4.61 28.69
C ILE A 450 -16.73 6.13 28.64
N ALA A 451 -17.82 6.88 28.54
CA ALA A 451 -17.79 8.34 28.64
C ALA A 451 -17.35 8.78 30.06
N LEU A 452 -17.82 8.10 31.10
CA LEU A 452 -17.44 8.35 32.49
C LEU A 452 -15.98 7.93 32.77
N TRP A 453 -15.52 6.84 32.17
CA TRP A 453 -14.11 6.45 32.18
C TRP A 453 -13.24 7.44 31.40
N LYS A 454 -13.64 7.86 30.19
CA LYS A 454 -12.98 8.93 29.42
C LYS A 454 -12.88 10.19 30.27
N ASN A 455 -13.96 10.61 30.92
CA ASN A 455 -13.97 11.77 31.81
C ASN A 455 -13.05 11.59 33.03
N LYS A 456 -12.99 10.39 33.63
CA LYS A 456 -12.07 10.07 34.73
C LYS A 456 -10.61 10.06 34.30
N VAL A 457 -10.30 9.48 33.14
CA VAL A 457 -8.95 9.43 32.56
C VAL A 457 -8.48 10.83 32.18
N MET A 458 -9.35 11.63 31.55
CA MET A 458 -9.07 13.03 31.23
C MET A 458 -8.87 13.88 32.50
N ALA A 459 -9.62 13.60 33.58
CA ALA A 459 -9.43 14.24 34.88
C ALA A 459 -8.11 13.82 35.56
N LEU A 460 -7.71 12.55 35.46
CA LEU A 460 -6.42 12.02 35.92
C LEU A 460 -5.23 12.64 35.17
N TRP A 461 -5.43 13.02 33.90
CA TRP A 461 -4.40 13.63 33.05
C TRP A 461 -4.44 15.18 33.03
N GLY A 462 -5.13 15.80 34.00
CA GLY A 462 -5.03 17.24 34.27
C GLY A 462 -5.78 18.16 33.30
N ALA A 463 -6.68 17.63 32.46
CA ALA A 463 -7.57 18.48 31.66
C ALA A 463 -8.62 19.14 32.58
N LYS A 464 -8.59 20.48 32.70
CA LYS A 464 -9.58 21.23 33.49
C LYS A 464 -10.98 20.97 32.93
N LYS A 465 -11.97 20.79 33.82
CA LYS A 465 -13.40 20.76 33.47
C LYS A 465 -13.73 21.90 32.51
N THR A 466 -14.07 21.58 31.27
CA THR A 466 -14.86 22.49 30.44
C THR A 466 -16.25 22.51 31.08
N VAL A 467 -16.57 23.62 31.76
CA VAL A 467 -17.93 23.95 32.14
C VAL A 467 -18.70 24.09 30.83
N GLU A 468 -19.66 23.20 30.57
CA GLU A 468 -20.69 23.46 29.56
C GLU A 468 -21.33 24.81 29.90
N LYS A 469 -21.04 25.82 29.08
CA LYS A 469 -21.67 27.13 29.18
C LYS A 469 -23.15 26.91 28.86
N LYS A 470 -24.00 27.00 29.88
CA LYS A 470 -25.47 27.05 29.71
C LYS A 470 -25.77 28.15 28.67
N PRO A 471 -26.55 27.88 27.60
CA PRO A 471 -26.85 28.92 26.63
C PRO A 471 -27.69 30.01 27.30
N ASP A 472 -27.30 31.27 27.07
CA ASP A 472 -28.06 32.44 27.51
C ASP A 472 -29.49 32.39 26.93
N PRO A 473 -30.54 32.62 27.74
CA PRO A 473 -31.93 32.39 27.32
C PRO A 473 -32.52 33.47 26.39
N GLU A 474 -31.71 34.33 25.78
CA GLU A 474 -32.19 35.53 25.07
C GLU A 474 -31.67 35.71 23.63
N SER A 475 -31.40 34.60 22.95
CA SER A 475 -31.28 34.60 21.49
C SER A 475 -32.26 33.60 20.89
N ALA A 476 -33.26 34.12 20.18
CA ALA A 476 -34.30 33.36 19.50
C ALA A 476 -33.72 32.19 18.67
N PRO A 477 -34.42 31.05 18.56
CA PRO A 477 -33.93 29.85 17.92
C PRO A 477 -33.86 30.07 16.40
N LYS A 478 -32.71 30.48 15.90
CA LYS A 478 -32.38 30.31 14.48
C LYS A 478 -32.14 28.83 14.27
N SER A 479 -33.13 28.19 13.62
CA SER A 479 -33.11 26.88 12.96
C SER A 479 -31.87 26.03 13.26
N HIS A 480 -32.08 24.91 13.96
CA HIS A 480 -31.12 23.83 14.10
C HIS A 480 -30.26 23.69 12.85
N SER A 481 -28.98 24.00 13.00
CA SER A 481 -27.97 23.76 11.98
C SER A 481 -28.06 22.30 11.56
N HIS A 482 -28.52 22.07 10.34
CA HIS A 482 -28.41 20.77 9.67
C HIS A 482 -26.98 20.29 9.84
N THR A 483 -26.82 19.29 10.70
CA THR A 483 -25.56 18.60 10.92
C THR A 483 -25.01 18.15 9.57
N SER A 484 -23.79 18.59 9.28
CA SER A 484 -23.05 18.43 8.03
C SER A 484 -22.61 16.97 7.84
N PHE A 485 -23.54 16.06 7.65
CA PHE A 485 -23.25 14.65 7.45
C PHE A 485 -23.02 14.38 5.95
N THR A 486 -21.91 13.70 5.64
CA THR A 486 -21.39 13.21 4.34
C THR A 486 -21.01 14.24 3.26
N THR A 487 -19.90 14.95 3.48
CA THR A 487 -19.15 15.61 2.38
C THR A 487 -18.07 14.70 1.77
N PHE A 488 -17.71 13.59 2.42
CA PHE A 488 -16.53 12.77 2.08
C PHE A 488 -16.87 11.35 1.60
N ALA A 489 -15.92 10.73 0.91
CA ALA A 489 -16.03 9.36 0.41
C ALA A 489 -16.21 8.34 1.56
N PRO A 490 -16.99 7.27 1.35
CA PRO A 490 -17.21 6.23 2.34
C PRO A 490 -15.92 5.49 2.72
N ASN A 491 -15.88 4.96 3.95
CA ASN A 491 -14.77 4.11 4.42
C ASN A 491 -14.99 2.68 3.90
N LEU A 492 -14.29 2.28 2.84
CA LEU A 492 -14.34 0.93 2.31
C LEU A 492 -13.60 -0.07 3.19
N SER A 493 -12.46 0.29 3.77
CA SER A 493 -11.64 -0.59 4.62
C SER A 493 -12.41 -1.10 5.85
N LEU A 494 -13.11 -0.19 6.54
CA LEU A 494 -13.87 -0.48 7.77
C LEU A 494 -15.19 -1.24 7.54
N ASN A 495 -15.77 -1.10 6.34
CA ASN A 495 -17.09 -1.64 6.01
C ASN A 495 -17.04 -2.90 5.13
N ILE A 496 -16.03 -3.00 4.26
CA ILE A 496 -15.88 -4.05 3.25
C ILE A 496 -14.53 -4.75 3.40
N GLY A 497 -13.45 -3.98 3.53
CA GLY A 497 -12.06 -4.47 3.44
C GLY A 497 -11.65 -5.47 4.50
N ILE A 498 -12.12 -5.30 5.74
CA ILE A 498 -11.72 -6.11 6.89
C ILE A 498 -12.88 -6.99 7.32
N LYS A 499 -12.72 -8.31 7.21
CA LYS A 499 -13.72 -9.27 7.71
C LYS A 499 -13.69 -9.24 9.25
N LYS A 500 -14.77 -8.75 9.85
CA LYS A 500 -14.85 -8.48 11.30
C LYS A 500 -14.83 -9.79 12.10
N GLN A 501 -13.79 -9.97 12.91
CA GLN A 501 -13.71 -11.06 13.89
C GLN A 501 -14.68 -10.85 15.06
N SER A 502 -15.05 -11.93 15.74
CA SER A 502 -15.91 -11.87 16.92
C SER A 502 -15.27 -11.06 18.05
N LYS A 503 -16.06 -10.29 18.81
CA LYS A 503 -15.59 -9.50 19.97
C LYS A 503 -14.85 -10.38 20.99
N HIS A 504 -15.24 -11.66 21.11
CA HIS A 504 -14.58 -12.61 22.00
C HIS A 504 -13.12 -12.88 21.63
N VAL A 505 -12.77 -12.85 20.34
CA VAL A 505 -11.40 -13.04 19.87
C VAL A 505 -10.52 -11.88 20.31
N PHE A 506 -11.02 -10.64 20.18
CA PHE A 506 -10.31 -9.45 20.67
C PHE A 506 -10.08 -9.51 22.18
N TYR A 507 -11.09 -9.88 22.98
CA TYR A 507 -10.91 -10.04 24.42
C TYR A 507 -9.94 -11.17 24.79
N ALA A 508 -9.96 -12.28 24.06
CA ALA A 508 -9.03 -13.38 24.26
C ALA A 508 -7.57 -12.97 24.00
N ILE A 509 -7.32 -12.23 22.92
CA ILE A 509 -5.98 -11.74 22.58
C ILE A 509 -5.52 -10.63 23.56
N ALA A 510 -6.43 -9.76 23.99
CA ALA A 510 -6.13 -8.78 25.04
C ALA A 510 -5.72 -9.48 26.35
N LEU A 511 -6.43 -10.53 26.75
CA LEU A 511 -6.09 -11.34 27.92
C LEU A 511 -4.75 -12.06 27.73
N LEU A 512 -4.52 -12.67 26.57
CA LEU A 512 -3.25 -13.31 26.23
C LEU A 512 -2.08 -12.33 26.38
N GLY A 513 -2.18 -11.13 25.81
CA GLY A 513 -1.15 -10.10 25.92
C GLY A 513 -0.87 -9.66 27.35
N LEU A 514 -1.93 -9.50 28.16
CA LEU A 514 -1.78 -9.20 29.58
C LEU A 514 -1.06 -10.32 30.33
N VAL A 515 -1.48 -11.57 30.13
CA VAL A 515 -0.89 -12.75 30.79
C VAL A 515 0.58 -12.92 30.40
N LEU A 516 0.90 -12.80 29.11
CA LEU A 516 2.28 -12.89 28.62
C LEU A 516 3.15 -11.78 29.21
N GLN A 517 2.67 -10.53 29.21
CA GLN A 517 3.45 -9.39 29.71
C GLN A 517 3.66 -9.46 31.22
N VAL A 518 2.63 -9.83 31.99
CA VAL A 518 2.76 -10.07 33.44
C VAL A 518 3.67 -11.27 33.71
N GLY A 519 3.57 -12.32 32.90
CA GLY A 519 4.41 -13.52 33.00
C GLY A 519 5.90 -13.20 32.90
N VAL A 520 6.30 -12.35 31.95
CA VAL A 520 7.71 -11.91 31.82
C VAL A 520 8.16 -11.09 33.03
N LEU A 521 7.29 -10.22 33.57
CA LEU A 521 7.62 -9.43 34.78
C LEU A 521 7.76 -10.31 36.03
N VAL A 522 6.89 -11.31 36.19
CA VAL A 522 6.99 -12.30 37.28
C VAL A 522 8.25 -13.14 37.11
N PHE A 523 8.56 -13.57 35.89
CA PHE A 523 9.79 -14.30 35.58
C PHE A 523 11.03 -13.46 35.88
N ALA A 524 11.04 -12.17 35.56
CA ALA A 524 12.11 -11.25 35.91
C ALA A 524 12.31 -11.17 37.43
N GLY A 525 11.22 -11.01 38.20
CA GLY A 525 11.29 -11.01 39.66
C GLY A 525 11.79 -12.34 40.24
N PHE A 526 11.33 -13.47 39.69
CA PHE A 526 11.73 -14.80 40.12
C PHE A 526 13.21 -15.09 39.81
N ALA A 527 13.67 -14.76 38.61
CA ALA A 527 15.06 -14.91 38.18
C ALA A 527 16.01 -14.08 39.06
N THR A 528 15.64 -12.84 39.38
CA THR A 528 16.48 -11.93 40.19
C THR A 528 16.46 -12.25 41.68
N TYR A 529 15.27 -12.39 42.29
CA TYR A 529 15.17 -12.45 43.76
C TYR A 529 15.18 -13.87 44.33
N TYR A 530 14.61 -14.83 43.61
CA TYR A 530 14.53 -16.22 44.09
C TYR A 530 15.71 -17.06 43.61
N LEU A 531 15.95 -17.07 42.29
CA LEU A 531 17.00 -17.88 41.68
C LEU A 531 18.39 -17.21 41.75
N ARG A 532 18.44 -15.89 41.97
CA ARG A 532 19.67 -15.07 42.01
C ARG A 532 20.57 -15.30 40.80
N TRP A 533 19.98 -15.45 39.62
CA TRP A 533 20.75 -15.53 38.38
C TRP A 533 21.44 -14.18 38.12
N GLY A 534 22.76 -14.23 37.96
CA GLY A 534 23.60 -13.07 37.70
C GLY A 534 24.31 -13.20 36.35
N ASN A 535 24.68 -12.05 35.77
CA ASN A 535 25.52 -12.00 34.57
C ASN A 535 27.00 -11.95 35.00
N ASP A 536 27.88 -12.62 34.25
CA ASP A 536 29.34 -12.54 34.44
C ASP A 536 29.83 -12.75 35.89
N HIS A 537 29.33 -13.78 36.58
CA HIS A 537 29.73 -14.14 37.96
C HIS A 537 29.49 -13.05 39.02
N LYS A 538 28.71 -12.00 38.72
CA LYS A 538 28.31 -10.96 39.68
C LYS A 538 26.84 -11.12 40.07
N PRO A 539 26.47 -10.91 41.35
CA PRO A 539 25.07 -10.92 41.76
C PRO A 539 24.29 -9.84 41.01
N PRO A 540 23.02 -10.09 40.65
CA PRO A 540 22.21 -9.14 39.90
C PRO A 540 22.07 -7.83 40.68
N GLU A 541 22.24 -6.71 39.99
CA GLU A 541 22.19 -5.39 40.61
C GLU A 541 20.78 -5.11 41.14
N SER A 542 20.66 -4.72 42.41
CA SER A 542 19.38 -4.64 43.12
C SER A 542 18.38 -3.65 42.50
N TYR A 543 18.86 -2.74 41.65
CA TYR A 543 18.04 -1.75 40.96
C TYR A 543 17.50 -2.26 39.59
N ALA A 544 18.08 -3.32 39.01
CA ALA A 544 17.77 -3.76 37.64
C ALA A 544 16.32 -4.27 37.49
N CYS A 545 15.87 -5.17 38.37
CA CYS A 545 14.52 -5.72 38.32
C CYS A 545 13.42 -4.66 38.54
N PRO A 546 13.50 -3.77 39.56
CA PRO A 546 12.57 -2.65 39.70
C PRO A 546 12.51 -1.74 38.46
N LEU A 547 13.66 -1.47 37.81
CA LEU A 547 13.70 -0.69 36.57
C LEU A 547 12.99 -1.39 35.39
N VAL A 548 13.13 -2.72 35.24
CA VAL A 548 12.39 -3.48 34.21
C VAL A 548 10.89 -3.37 34.44
N ILE A 549 10.42 -3.54 35.67
CA ILE A 549 8.98 -3.50 36.01
C ILE A 549 8.42 -2.10 35.75
N ILE A 550 9.05 -1.07 36.33
CA ILE A 550 8.60 0.33 36.16
C ILE A 550 8.68 0.74 34.70
N GLY A 551 9.79 0.44 34.02
CA GLY A 551 9.99 0.73 32.61
C GLY A 551 8.91 0.10 31.74
N THR A 552 8.64 -1.19 31.91
CA THR A 552 7.61 -1.91 31.13
C THR A 552 6.22 -1.33 31.32
N VAL A 553 5.83 -1.00 32.56
CA VAL A 553 4.52 -0.38 32.85
C VAL A 553 4.41 1.00 32.20
N LEU A 554 5.48 1.80 32.27
CA LEU A 554 5.53 3.12 31.63
C LEU A 554 5.47 3.04 30.10
N VAL A 555 6.19 2.10 29.47
CA VAL A 555 6.11 1.91 28.01
C VAL A 555 4.71 1.45 27.60
N CYS A 556 4.15 0.45 28.27
CA CYS A 556 2.79 -0.02 27.95
C CYS A 556 1.75 1.11 28.13
N GLY A 557 1.83 1.85 29.22
CA GLY A 557 0.95 3.00 29.46
C GLY A 557 1.13 4.12 28.44
N GLY A 558 2.38 4.45 28.09
CA GLY A 558 2.71 5.46 27.09
C GLY A 558 2.24 5.07 25.69
N MET A 559 2.44 3.82 25.27
CA MET A 559 1.98 3.30 23.97
C MET A 559 0.45 3.25 23.88
N PHE A 560 -0.23 2.89 24.96
CA PHE A 560 -1.69 2.99 25.05
C PHE A 560 -2.15 4.44 24.86
N HIS A 561 -1.47 5.39 25.52
CA HIS A 561 -1.79 6.81 25.41
C HIS A 561 -1.55 7.34 23.99
N CYS A 562 -0.45 6.93 23.32
CA CYS A 562 -0.18 7.27 21.92
C CYS A 562 -1.31 6.78 20.99
N ALA A 563 -1.69 5.50 21.09
CA ALA A 563 -2.79 4.95 20.28
C ALA A 563 -4.13 5.63 20.58
N PHE A 564 -4.39 5.93 21.85
CA PHE A 564 -5.60 6.65 22.27
C PHE A 564 -5.66 8.07 21.72
N LEU A 565 -4.54 8.81 21.69
CA LEU A 565 -4.49 10.15 21.09
C LEU A 565 -4.76 10.12 19.59
N ILE A 566 -4.16 9.15 18.88
CA ILE A 566 -4.41 8.95 17.44
C ILE A 566 -5.90 8.65 17.23
N GLY A 567 -6.48 7.72 18.01
CA GLY A 567 -7.90 7.40 17.94
C GLY A 567 -8.84 8.56 18.28
N GLN A 568 -8.43 9.50 19.14
CA GLN A 568 -9.20 10.71 19.42
C GLN A 568 -9.15 11.76 18.30
N SER A 569 -8.18 11.65 17.38
CA SER A 569 -8.08 12.53 16.23
C SER A 569 -9.14 12.24 15.16
N THR A 570 -9.83 11.11 15.28
CA THR A 570 -10.93 10.67 14.42
C THR A 570 -12.25 10.63 15.19
N ASP A 571 -13.33 11.01 14.53
CA ASP A 571 -14.71 10.92 15.03
C ASP A 571 -15.42 9.82 14.23
N GLU A 572 -15.80 8.75 14.92
CA GLU A 572 -16.37 7.55 14.33
C GLU A 572 -17.86 7.46 14.65
N ASP A 573 -18.68 7.55 13.60
CA ASP A 573 -20.11 7.33 13.70
C ASP A 573 -20.40 5.86 13.36
N VAL A 574 -20.79 5.10 14.38
CA VAL A 574 -21.14 3.68 14.24
C VAL A 574 -22.64 3.48 14.22
N TRP A 575 -23.12 2.78 13.21
CA TRP A 575 -24.52 2.39 13.04
C TRP A 575 -24.64 0.87 13.11
N CYS A 576 -25.47 0.37 14.03
CA CYS A 576 -25.73 -1.06 14.19
C CYS A 576 -27.10 -1.41 13.64
N ARG A 577 -27.16 -2.46 12.82
CA ARG A 577 -28.40 -3.03 12.29
C ARG A 577 -29.07 -3.89 13.36
N GLN A 578 -30.36 -3.69 13.57
CA GLN A 578 -31.15 -4.47 14.52
C GLN A 578 -31.51 -5.83 13.91
N GLU A 579 -31.04 -6.93 14.51
CA GLU A 579 -31.31 -8.29 14.01
C GLU A 579 -32.78 -8.73 14.20
N ASN A 580 -33.51 -8.09 15.13
CA ASN A 580 -34.89 -8.44 15.46
C ASN A 580 -35.92 -7.97 14.42
N ILE A 581 -35.53 -7.14 13.45
CA ILE A 581 -36.43 -6.57 12.46
C ILE A 581 -36.22 -7.31 11.13
N PRO A 582 -37.23 -8.04 10.62
CA PRO A 582 -37.13 -8.71 9.34
C PRO A 582 -37.07 -7.64 8.23
N ASP A 583 -35.91 -7.54 7.58
CA ASP A 583 -35.69 -6.56 6.54
C ASP A 583 -34.90 -7.16 5.37
N LYS A 584 -35.29 -6.80 4.15
CA LYS A 584 -34.67 -7.26 2.90
C LYS A 584 -33.76 -6.20 2.27
N SER A 585 -33.58 -5.04 2.91
CA SER A 585 -32.72 -4.00 2.37
C SER A 585 -31.26 -4.45 2.25
N SER A 586 -30.65 -4.06 1.13
CA SER A 586 -29.28 -4.43 0.74
C SER A 586 -28.48 -3.19 0.41
N MET A 587 -27.17 -3.24 0.70
CA MET A 587 -26.26 -2.11 0.51
C MET A 587 -25.26 -2.43 -0.61
N TYR A 588 -25.06 -1.46 -1.49
CA TYR A 588 -24.23 -1.57 -2.68
C TYR A 588 -23.20 -0.44 -2.71
N TRP A 589 -21.96 -0.80 -3.04
CA TRP A 589 -20.90 0.15 -3.36
C TRP A 589 -20.50 -0.03 -4.82
N ILE A 590 -20.28 1.08 -5.51
CA ILE A 590 -19.85 1.07 -6.91
C ILE A 590 -18.81 2.17 -7.18
N GLN A 591 -17.71 1.75 -7.76
CA GLN A 591 -16.57 2.56 -8.17
C GLN A 591 -16.45 2.44 -9.69
N PRO A 592 -16.51 3.56 -10.45
CA PRO A 592 -16.29 3.53 -11.88
C PRO A 592 -14.83 3.17 -12.19
N GLY A 593 -14.62 2.41 -13.26
CA GLY A 593 -13.30 2.00 -13.71
C GLY A 593 -12.54 3.11 -14.44
N GLY A 594 -11.22 2.94 -14.56
CA GLY A 594 -10.37 3.88 -15.29
C GLY A 594 -10.14 5.22 -14.58
N GLN A 595 -10.36 5.27 -13.26
CA GLN A 595 -10.09 6.48 -12.48
C GLN A 595 -8.58 6.67 -12.31
N ILE A 596 -8.05 7.80 -12.76
CA ILE A 596 -6.63 8.14 -12.63
C ILE A 596 -6.43 9.05 -11.42
N ILE A 597 -5.59 8.63 -10.48
CA ILE A 597 -5.23 9.41 -9.29
C ILE A 597 -3.72 9.36 -9.10
N GLY A 598 -3.08 10.53 -9.24
CA GLY A 598 -1.62 10.59 -9.31
C GLY A 598 -1.14 9.89 -10.58
N ASP A 599 -0.31 8.88 -10.39
CA ASP A 599 0.28 8.00 -11.40
C ASP A 599 -0.43 6.64 -11.52
N GLN A 600 -1.45 6.37 -10.71
CA GLN A 600 -2.16 5.09 -10.67
C GLN A 600 -3.54 5.17 -11.33
N THR A 601 -3.91 4.08 -12.01
CA THR A 601 -5.25 3.86 -12.58
C THR A 601 -5.96 2.80 -11.75
N PHE A 602 -7.22 3.06 -11.38
CA PHE A 602 -8.03 2.19 -10.53
C PHE A 602 -9.09 1.45 -11.34
N ASP A 603 -9.26 0.16 -11.04
CA ASP A 603 -10.20 -0.74 -11.69
C ASP A 603 -11.67 -0.38 -11.36
N ALA A 604 -12.60 -0.87 -12.17
CA ALA A 604 -14.01 -0.85 -11.80
C ALA A 604 -14.21 -1.77 -10.59
N PHE A 605 -15.02 -1.36 -9.63
CA PHE A 605 -15.32 -2.20 -8.46
C PHE A 605 -16.79 -2.12 -8.07
N SER A 606 -17.39 -3.28 -7.77
CA SER A 606 -18.70 -3.34 -7.13
C SER A 606 -18.75 -4.43 -6.09
N HIS A 607 -19.26 -4.08 -4.92
CA HIS A 607 -19.46 -5.04 -3.84
C HIS A 607 -20.89 -4.98 -3.33
N THR A 608 -21.49 -6.15 -3.21
CA THR A 608 -22.80 -6.36 -2.59
C THR A 608 -22.61 -7.33 -1.44
N VAL A 609 -23.15 -6.98 -0.26
CA VAL A 609 -23.12 -7.92 0.87
C VAL A 609 -24.21 -9.00 0.66
N SER A 610 -23.91 -9.99 -0.19
CA SER A 610 -24.84 -11.08 -0.51
C SER A 610 -24.77 -12.17 0.56
N GLY A 611 -25.93 -12.56 1.11
CA GLY A 611 -26.08 -13.66 2.06
C GLY A 611 -25.92 -13.28 3.54
N ASP A 612 -24.93 -12.46 3.90
CA ASP A 612 -24.70 -12.04 5.28
C ASP A 612 -24.95 -10.54 5.43
N LYS A 613 -26.06 -10.13 6.06
CA LYS A 613 -26.46 -8.72 6.12
C LYS A 613 -25.40 -7.89 6.83
N LEU A 614 -25.04 -6.71 6.29
CA LEU A 614 -24.14 -5.78 6.96
C LEU A 614 -24.66 -5.44 8.36
N LYS A 615 -23.98 -5.95 9.40
CA LYS A 615 -24.41 -5.79 10.79
C LYS A 615 -24.05 -4.42 11.36
N LYS A 616 -22.93 -3.85 10.92
CA LYS A 616 -22.38 -2.60 11.46
C LYS A 616 -21.75 -1.77 10.35
N TYR A 617 -22.25 -0.56 10.18
CA TYR A 617 -21.75 0.45 9.26
C TYR A 617 -21.00 1.53 10.04
N ILE A 618 -19.79 1.89 9.60
CA ILE A 618 -18.90 2.82 10.30
C ILE A 618 -18.48 3.91 9.32
N THR A 619 -18.64 5.17 9.72
CA THR A 619 -18.05 6.31 9.03
C THR A 619 -17.08 7.02 9.95
N SER A 620 -15.84 7.18 9.51
CA SER A 620 -14.78 7.85 10.29
C SER A 620 -14.38 9.13 9.58
N LYS A 621 -14.46 10.26 10.30
CA LYS A 621 -14.04 11.58 9.82
C LYS A 621 -12.98 12.16 10.73
N ARG A 622 -12.08 12.95 10.16
CA ARG A 622 -11.06 13.63 10.97
C ARG A 622 -11.68 14.74 11.82
N LYS A 623 -11.29 14.79 13.10
CA LYS A 623 -11.64 15.86 14.03
C LYS A 623 -10.57 16.95 14.02
N ASN A 624 -11.00 18.22 14.07
CA ASN A 624 -10.07 19.32 14.31
C ASN A 624 -9.53 19.23 15.74
N VAL A 625 -8.24 18.94 15.84
CA VAL A 625 -7.53 18.72 17.10
C VAL A 625 -7.51 20.03 17.91
N SER A 626 -8.12 20.02 19.09
CA SER A 626 -8.20 21.19 19.98
C SER A 626 -6.90 21.40 20.78
N ASN A 627 -6.68 22.62 21.28
CA ASN A 627 -5.46 22.99 22.02
C ASN A 627 -5.16 22.13 23.26
N GLU A 628 -6.17 21.47 23.85
CA GLU A 628 -5.99 20.61 25.05
C GLU A 628 -5.19 19.33 24.77
N SER A 629 -5.21 18.82 23.55
CA SER A 629 -4.44 17.63 23.13
C SER A 629 -2.91 17.84 23.16
N LYS A 630 -2.44 19.10 23.18
CA LYS A 630 -1.01 19.45 23.11
C LYS A 630 -0.24 18.95 24.32
N LEU A 631 -0.82 19.06 25.52
CA LEU A 631 -0.19 18.56 26.75
C LEU A 631 -0.20 17.03 26.76
N GLY A 632 -1.30 16.42 26.30
CA GLY A 632 -1.43 14.96 26.19
C GLY A 632 -0.34 14.34 25.33
N VAL A 633 -0.02 14.93 24.17
CA VAL A 633 1.06 14.44 23.29
C VAL A 633 2.42 14.46 23.99
N TRP A 634 2.78 15.53 24.70
CA TRP A 634 4.04 15.60 25.44
C TRP A 634 4.11 14.58 26.59
N VAL A 635 3.00 14.38 27.31
CA VAL A 635 2.91 13.35 28.36
C VAL A 635 3.07 11.95 27.76
N ALA A 636 2.44 11.66 26.62
CA ALA A 636 2.57 10.38 25.93
C ALA A 636 4.02 10.11 25.49
N ILE A 637 4.67 11.10 24.87
CA ILE A 637 6.06 11.01 24.44
C ILE A 637 6.98 10.81 25.64
N GLY A 638 6.85 11.64 26.68
CA GLY A 638 7.70 11.61 27.86
C GLY A 638 7.57 10.30 28.64
N THR A 639 6.36 9.80 28.84
CA THR A 639 6.11 8.52 29.53
C THR A 639 6.65 7.34 28.72
N THR A 640 6.45 7.32 27.40
CA THR A 640 6.93 6.24 26.53
C THR A 640 8.47 6.20 26.46
N ILE A 641 9.12 7.33 26.21
CA ILE A 641 10.59 7.40 26.08
C ILE A 641 11.26 7.10 27.43
N SER A 642 10.77 7.69 28.53
CA SER A 642 11.32 7.41 29.86
C SER A 642 11.14 5.94 30.23
N GLY A 643 9.97 5.37 29.96
CA GLY A 643 9.72 3.95 30.15
C GLY A 643 10.70 3.07 29.37
N PHE A 644 10.95 3.41 28.10
CA PHE A 644 11.84 2.64 27.22
C PHE A 644 13.28 2.65 27.73
N VAL A 645 13.79 3.82 28.11
CA VAL A 645 15.15 3.95 28.68
C VAL A 645 15.29 3.15 29.98
N LEU A 646 14.30 3.23 30.87
CA LEU A 646 14.31 2.48 32.14
C LEU A 646 14.22 0.96 31.89
N GLN A 647 13.33 0.52 30.99
CA GLN A 647 13.18 -0.89 30.65
C GLN A 647 14.45 -1.44 30.03
N PHE A 648 15.06 -0.72 29.09
CA PHE A 648 16.28 -1.13 28.40
C PHE A 648 17.49 -1.19 29.34
N THR A 649 17.63 -0.20 30.22
CA THR A 649 18.70 -0.19 31.23
C THR A 649 18.52 -1.34 32.22
N GLY A 650 17.28 -1.60 32.66
CA GLY A 650 16.98 -2.73 33.54
C GLY A 650 17.22 -4.09 32.89
N LEU A 651 16.87 -4.26 31.61
CA LEU A 651 17.07 -5.51 30.86
C LEU A 651 18.56 -5.81 30.62
N ARG A 652 19.42 -4.79 30.57
CA ARG A 652 20.88 -4.96 30.54
C ARG A 652 21.46 -5.41 31.88
N GLY A 653 20.80 -5.07 33.00
CA GLY A 653 21.26 -5.40 34.34
C GLY A 653 20.73 -6.73 34.91
N ILE A 654 19.89 -7.47 34.16
CA ILE A 654 19.29 -8.75 34.56
C ILE A 654 19.79 -9.89 33.66
N HIS A 655 19.57 -11.14 34.10
CA HIS A 655 19.87 -12.32 33.32
C HIS A 655 19.27 -12.29 31.91
N SER A 656 20.10 -12.58 30.90
CA SER A 656 19.77 -12.55 29.47
C SER A 656 18.54 -13.36 29.08
N SER A 657 18.20 -14.42 29.83
CA SER A 657 16.96 -15.19 29.62
C SER A 657 15.69 -14.34 29.70
N VAL A 658 15.68 -13.28 30.51
CA VAL A 658 14.52 -12.38 30.65
C VAL A 658 14.35 -11.53 29.39
N SER A 659 15.45 -11.06 28.81
CA SER A 659 15.46 -10.33 27.55
C SER A 659 14.97 -11.19 26.38
N VAL A 660 15.43 -12.45 26.31
CA VAL A 660 14.94 -13.43 25.32
C VAL A 660 13.44 -13.71 25.50
N ALA A 661 12.98 -13.89 26.74
CA ALA A 661 11.55 -14.08 27.02
C ALA A 661 10.71 -12.85 26.61
N GLN A 662 11.19 -11.64 26.87
CA GLN A 662 10.53 -10.40 26.44
C GLN A 662 10.45 -10.31 24.91
N LEU A 663 11.51 -10.66 24.18
CA LEU A 663 11.50 -10.72 22.72
C LEU A 663 10.51 -11.75 22.18
N GLY A 664 10.46 -12.95 22.80
CA GLY A 664 9.50 -13.99 22.44
C GLY A 664 8.05 -13.54 22.62
N VAL A 665 7.74 -12.84 23.72
CA VAL A 665 6.41 -12.28 23.97
C VAL A 665 6.06 -11.19 22.95
N ILE A 666 7.01 -10.32 22.58
CA ILE A 666 6.80 -9.33 21.50
C ILE A 666 6.46 -10.04 20.18
N MET A 667 7.21 -11.08 19.81
CA MET A 667 6.97 -11.84 18.57
C MET A 667 5.57 -12.50 18.56
N VAL A 668 5.19 -13.19 19.64
CA VAL A 668 3.87 -13.84 19.77
C VAL A 668 2.74 -12.81 19.67
N MET A 669 2.88 -11.67 20.35
CA MET A 669 1.87 -10.61 20.28
C MET A 669 1.81 -9.95 18.91
N SER A 670 2.93 -9.78 18.21
CA SER A 670 2.94 -9.27 16.84
C SER A 670 2.22 -10.20 15.86
N ILE A 671 2.42 -11.52 15.99
CA ILE A 671 1.67 -12.52 15.21
C ILE A 671 0.17 -12.45 15.55
N ALA A 672 -0.20 -12.36 16.83
CA ALA A 672 -1.60 -12.24 17.24
C ALA A 672 -2.28 -10.97 16.69
N ARG A 673 -1.56 -9.83 16.69
CA ARG A 673 -2.02 -8.57 16.08
C ARG A 673 -2.21 -8.71 14.57
N ALA A 674 -1.28 -9.37 13.87
CA ALA A 674 -1.40 -9.62 12.44
C ALA A 674 -2.58 -10.55 12.12
N MET A 675 -2.77 -11.63 12.89
CA MET A 675 -3.88 -12.57 12.74
C MET A 675 -5.25 -11.92 12.88
N LEU A 676 -5.41 -10.94 13.79
CA LEU A 676 -6.65 -10.18 13.94
C LEU A 676 -7.08 -9.46 12.65
N ARG A 677 -6.12 -9.12 11.78
CA ARG A 677 -6.31 -8.27 10.59
C ARG A 677 -5.98 -8.98 9.28
N MET A 678 -5.75 -10.29 9.31
CA MET A 678 -5.32 -11.09 8.16
C MET A 678 -6.46 -11.40 7.17
N GLN A 679 -7.71 -11.44 7.65
CA GLN A 679 -8.87 -11.72 6.79
C GLN A 679 -9.34 -10.45 6.09
N ARG A 680 -8.92 -10.29 4.84
CA ARG A 680 -9.28 -9.16 3.97
C ARG A 680 -10.29 -9.56 2.90
N LEU A 681 -10.79 -8.55 2.19
CA LEU A 681 -11.58 -8.71 0.98
C LEU A 681 -10.82 -9.58 -0.02
N GLU A 682 -11.46 -10.62 -0.54
CA GLU A 682 -10.85 -11.47 -1.57
C GLU A 682 -11.24 -10.96 -2.96
N PRO A 683 -10.41 -11.13 -4.00
CA PRO A 683 -10.75 -10.67 -5.36
C PRO A 683 -12.08 -11.23 -5.87
N LYS A 684 -12.46 -12.44 -5.44
CA LYS A 684 -13.75 -13.08 -5.80
C LYS A 684 -14.98 -12.39 -5.21
N ASP A 685 -14.80 -11.56 -4.17
CA ASP A 685 -15.88 -10.83 -3.51
C ASP A 685 -16.26 -9.57 -4.32
N ASP A 686 -15.42 -9.14 -5.28
CA ASP A 686 -15.75 -8.10 -6.26
C ASP A 686 -16.59 -8.67 -7.41
N CYS A 687 -17.75 -8.07 -7.63
CA CYS A 687 -18.69 -8.44 -8.69
C CYS A 687 -18.09 -8.24 -10.09
N PHE A 688 -17.09 -7.37 -10.25
CA PHE A 688 -16.47 -7.06 -11.54
C PHE A 688 -15.17 -7.83 -11.81
N ALA A 689 -14.70 -8.64 -10.86
CA ALA A 689 -13.40 -9.33 -10.96
C ALA A 689 -13.26 -10.25 -12.20
N THR A 690 -14.38 -10.71 -12.78
CA THR A 690 -14.36 -11.58 -13.97
C THR A 690 -14.31 -10.79 -15.29
N PHE A 691 -14.65 -9.50 -15.28
CA PHE A 691 -14.83 -8.68 -16.49
C PHE A 691 -14.56 -7.18 -16.25
N PRO A 692 -13.41 -6.80 -15.66
CA PRO A 692 -13.15 -5.42 -15.26
C PRO A 692 -13.19 -4.43 -16.44
N ASP A 693 -12.68 -4.82 -17.61
CA ASP A 693 -12.58 -3.94 -18.79
C ASP A 693 -13.91 -3.77 -19.55
N GLU A 694 -14.77 -4.80 -19.56
CA GLU A 694 -16.01 -4.78 -20.34
C GLU A 694 -17.12 -3.94 -19.69
N VAL A 695 -16.99 -3.65 -18.39
CA VAL A 695 -18.00 -2.91 -17.60
C VAL A 695 -17.67 -1.41 -17.48
N ILE A 696 -16.49 -0.98 -17.92
CA ILE A 696 -16.07 0.42 -17.88
C ILE A 696 -17.09 1.29 -18.64
N GLY A 697 -17.64 2.29 -17.95
CA GLY A 697 -18.64 3.22 -18.49
C GLY A 697 -20.10 2.74 -18.43
N HIS A 698 -20.32 1.48 -18.05
CA HIS A 698 -21.63 0.81 -17.93
C HIS A 698 -21.93 0.28 -16.52
N GLU A 699 -21.14 0.68 -15.51
CA GLU A 699 -21.23 0.20 -14.13
C GLU A 699 -22.63 0.45 -13.52
N LEU A 700 -23.19 1.65 -13.75
CA LEU A 700 -24.51 2.02 -13.24
C LEU A 700 -25.64 1.20 -13.88
N ASP A 701 -25.51 0.89 -15.17
CA ASP A 701 -26.50 0.07 -15.89
C ASP A 701 -26.46 -1.38 -15.40
N TRP A 702 -25.26 -1.90 -15.15
CA TRP A 702 -25.07 -3.22 -14.56
C TRP A 702 -25.71 -3.29 -13.17
N LEU A 703 -25.50 -2.28 -12.32
CA LEU A 703 -26.09 -2.24 -10.98
C LEU A 703 -27.62 -2.22 -11.02
N ALA A 704 -28.22 -1.43 -11.91
CA ALA A 704 -29.68 -1.41 -12.08
C ALA A 704 -30.24 -2.80 -12.46
N LEU A 705 -29.55 -3.51 -13.36
CA LEU A 705 -29.92 -4.88 -13.75
C LEU A 705 -29.71 -5.88 -12.61
N ARG A 706 -28.62 -5.74 -11.84
CA ARG A 706 -28.31 -6.59 -10.69
C ARG A 706 -29.37 -6.48 -9.61
N ILE A 707 -29.77 -5.26 -9.26
CA ILE A 707 -30.83 -4.99 -8.28
C ILE A 707 -32.17 -5.59 -8.75
N GLY A 708 -32.45 -5.51 -10.05
CA GLY A 708 -33.69 -6.03 -10.65
C GLY A 708 -33.67 -7.53 -10.98
N LEU A 709 -32.59 -8.27 -10.70
CA LEU A 709 -32.44 -9.69 -11.08
C LEU A 709 -33.56 -10.56 -10.49
N ASP A 710 -33.87 -10.36 -9.20
CA ASP A 710 -34.98 -11.05 -8.50
C ASP A 710 -36.35 -10.85 -9.17
N LEU A 711 -36.54 -9.71 -9.86
CA LEU A 711 -37.77 -9.41 -10.60
C LEU A 711 -37.80 -10.13 -11.95
N LEU A 712 -36.65 -10.43 -12.53
CA LEU A 712 -36.48 -11.17 -13.79
C LEU A 712 -36.60 -12.69 -13.59
N GLU A 713 -36.16 -13.22 -12.45
CA GLU A 713 -36.13 -14.67 -12.18
C GLU A 713 -37.45 -15.26 -11.64
N LYS A 714 -38.31 -14.46 -10.99
CA LYS A 714 -39.57 -14.94 -10.40
C LYS A 714 -40.71 -14.98 -11.44
N PRO A 715 -41.25 -16.15 -11.83
CA PRO A 715 -42.40 -16.22 -12.71
C PRO A 715 -43.63 -15.59 -12.05
N ILE A 716 -44.44 -14.88 -12.85
CA ILE A 716 -45.64 -14.10 -12.46
C ILE A 716 -46.65 -14.92 -11.60
N ARG A 717 -46.61 -16.26 -11.66
CA ARG A 717 -47.60 -17.17 -11.06
C ARG A 717 -47.53 -17.36 -9.53
N ASN A 718 -46.46 -16.97 -8.84
CA ASN A 718 -46.28 -17.23 -7.39
C ASN A 718 -46.18 -15.96 -6.53
N ARG A 719 -46.75 -14.82 -6.97
CA ARG A 719 -46.84 -13.63 -6.13
C ARG A 719 -48.11 -13.67 -5.28
N ASP A 720 -47.94 -13.68 -3.96
CA ASP A 720 -49.02 -13.70 -2.97
C ASP A 720 -49.92 -12.45 -3.12
N PRO A 721 -51.26 -12.60 -3.28
CA PRO A 721 -52.18 -11.49 -3.53
C PRO A 721 -52.59 -10.69 -2.27
N THR A 722 -51.92 -10.85 -1.14
CA THR A 722 -52.44 -10.47 0.20
C THR A 722 -52.03 -9.10 0.74
N LEU A 723 -51.28 -8.27 0.03
CA LEU A 723 -50.98 -6.90 0.48
C LEU A 723 -52.14 -5.93 0.15
N ARG A 724 -53.16 -5.95 1.01
CA ARG A 724 -54.29 -5.02 1.03
C ARG A 724 -53.87 -3.63 1.54
N ILE A 725 -54.00 -2.65 0.65
CA ILE A 725 -54.69 -1.34 0.80
C ILE A 725 -54.85 -0.80 2.24
N LEU A 726 -54.29 0.38 2.50
CA LEU A 726 -54.99 1.44 3.22
C LEU A 726 -54.95 2.72 2.38
N SER A 727 -56.13 3.12 1.94
CA SER A 727 -56.41 4.31 1.15
C SER A 727 -56.30 5.58 1.99
N SER A 728 -55.62 6.61 1.48
CA SER A 728 -55.94 7.99 1.83
C SER A 728 -55.73 8.92 0.63
N THR A 729 -56.79 9.67 0.34
CA THR A 729 -56.97 10.73 -0.66
C THR A 729 -55.89 11.82 -0.60
N PRO A 730 -55.35 12.31 -1.75
CA PRO A 730 -54.52 13.50 -1.76
C PRO A 730 -55.38 14.76 -1.80
N THR A 731 -55.10 15.69 -0.87
CA THR A 731 -55.62 17.06 -0.88
C THR A 731 -54.51 18.01 -1.34
N SER A 732 -54.80 18.73 -2.43
CA SER A 732 -54.26 20.01 -2.94
C SER A 732 -52.75 20.27 -3.14
N PRO A 733 -52.42 21.18 -4.08
CA PRO A 733 -51.09 21.34 -4.67
C PRO A 733 -50.27 22.47 -4.02
N GLY A 734 -48.97 22.25 -3.92
CA GLY A 734 -48.00 23.25 -3.49
C GLY A 734 -46.63 22.99 -4.11
N ASP A 735 -46.24 23.93 -4.97
CA ASP A 735 -44.88 24.35 -5.35
C ASP A 735 -43.98 23.56 -6.32
N GLN A 736 -43.74 24.26 -7.44
CA GLN A 736 -42.57 24.30 -8.33
C GLN A 736 -42.13 23.00 -9.02
N TYR A 737 -42.81 22.70 -10.12
CA TYR A 737 -42.41 21.68 -11.08
C TYR A 737 -41.40 22.27 -12.08
N ARG A 738 -40.17 21.73 -12.11
CA ARG A 738 -39.35 21.72 -13.34
C ARG A 738 -39.78 20.51 -14.15
N SER A 739 -39.92 20.67 -15.47
CA SER A 739 -40.41 19.64 -16.39
C SER A 739 -39.59 18.34 -16.25
N PHE A 740 -40.21 17.29 -15.68
CA PHE A 740 -39.57 16.01 -15.41
C PHE A 740 -40.25 14.91 -16.25
N TRP A 741 -39.44 14.10 -16.94
CA TRP A 741 -39.89 12.88 -17.59
C TRP A 741 -40.28 11.85 -16.51
N ARG A 742 -41.53 11.38 -16.51
CA ARG A 742 -42.00 10.33 -15.58
C ARG A 742 -42.36 9.08 -16.38
N LEU A 743 -41.78 7.95 -15.98
CA LEU A 743 -41.95 6.67 -16.65
C LEU A 743 -42.99 5.82 -15.91
N ARG A 744 -43.96 5.27 -16.65
CA ARG A 744 -45.02 4.43 -16.07
C ARG A 744 -45.21 3.14 -16.88
N GLY A 745 -45.48 2.03 -16.20
CA GLY A 745 -45.87 0.78 -16.86
C GLY A 745 -47.23 0.92 -17.55
N ALA A 746 -47.34 0.36 -18.76
CA ALA A 746 -48.55 0.37 -19.58
C ALA A 746 -49.14 -1.03 -19.75
N SER A 747 -50.47 -1.16 -19.66
CA SER A 747 -51.20 -2.36 -20.11
C SER A 747 -51.66 -2.25 -21.57
N ASP A 748 -51.71 -1.04 -22.12
CA ASP A 748 -52.51 -0.74 -23.32
C ASP A 748 -51.64 -0.46 -24.56
N LYS A 749 -52.14 -0.84 -25.74
CA LYS A 749 -51.40 -0.77 -27.02
C LYS A 749 -51.46 0.61 -27.70
N ASN A 750 -52.15 1.57 -27.08
CA ASN A 750 -52.26 2.92 -27.64
C ASN A 750 -50.92 3.66 -27.47
N ARG A 751 -50.30 3.98 -28.63
CA ARG A 751 -48.96 4.57 -28.71
C ARG A 751 -48.88 6.01 -28.22
N LEU A 752 -49.98 6.76 -28.24
CA LEU A 752 -50.06 8.15 -27.81
C LEU A 752 -51.40 8.38 -27.10
N SER A 753 -51.38 8.91 -25.87
CA SER A 753 -52.58 9.19 -25.07
C SER A 753 -52.43 10.51 -24.31
N THR A 754 -53.51 11.27 -24.15
CA THR A 754 -53.59 12.42 -23.23
C THR A 754 -54.12 12.02 -21.86
N GLU A 755 -54.75 10.85 -21.75
CA GLU A 755 -55.23 10.29 -20.50
C GLU A 755 -54.13 9.53 -19.78
N LYS A 756 -54.06 9.74 -18.46
CA LYS A 756 -53.12 9.02 -17.59
C LYS A 756 -53.41 7.52 -17.66
N PRO A 757 -52.42 6.68 -18.00
CA PRO A 757 -52.62 5.24 -18.08
C PRO A 757 -53.13 4.71 -16.74
N SER A 758 -54.16 3.85 -16.79
CA SER A 758 -54.75 3.23 -15.61
C SER A 758 -53.68 2.41 -14.88
N SER A 759 -53.56 2.63 -13.57
CA SER A 759 -52.50 2.11 -12.68
C SER A 759 -52.54 0.59 -12.42
N ILE A 760 -53.12 -0.17 -13.35
CA ILE A 760 -53.54 -1.56 -13.13
C ILE A 760 -52.36 -2.54 -13.27
N ASP A 761 -51.35 -2.26 -14.10
CA ASP A 761 -50.15 -3.12 -14.19
C ASP A 761 -49.05 -2.67 -13.22
N ARG A 762 -49.23 -3.03 -11.95
CA ARG A 762 -48.32 -2.76 -10.83
C ARG A 762 -46.91 -3.40 -10.96
N TRP A 763 -46.60 -4.07 -12.06
CA TRP A 763 -45.43 -4.94 -12.17
C TRP A 763 -44.76 -4.98 -13.55
N ASN A 764 -44.74 -3.86 -14.28
CA ASN A 764 -43.90 -3.78 -15.48
C ASN A 764 -42.42 -3.73 -15.08
N VAL A 765 -41.72 -4.86 -15.23
CA VAL A 765 -40.31 -5.03 -14.86
C VAL A 765 -39.41 -4.02 -15.58
N ALA A 766 -39.72 -3.70 -16.84
CA ALA A 766 -38.95 -2.74 -17.62
C ALA A 766 -39.11 -1.30 -17.06
N ALA A 767 -40.31 -0.93 -16.58
CA ALA A 767 -40.53 0.36 -15.93
C ALA A 767 -39.75 0.48 -14.60
N ILE A 768 -39.71 -0.59 -13.80
CA ILE A 768 -38.95 -0.63 -12.54
C ILE A 768 -37.43 -0.53 -12.80
N LEU A 769 -36.90 -1.30 -13.75
CA LEU A 769 -35.48 -1.25 -14.13
C LEU A 769 -35.08 0.14 -14.63
N LEU A 770 -35.94 0.77 -15.43
CA LEU A 770 -35.68 2.11 -15.92
C LEU A 770 -35.74 3.15 -14.79
N ALA A 771 -36.65 3.00 -13.82
CA ALA A 771 -36.68 3.83 -12.62
C ALA A 771 -35.39 3.70 -11.79
N TYR A 772 -34.85 2.50 -11.64
CA TYR A 772 -33.53 2.29 -11.01
C TYR A 772 -32.43 3.02 -11.76
N ARG A 773 -32.37 2.92 -13.10
CA ARG A 773 -31.40 3.64 -13.92
C ARG A 773 -31.52 5.15 -13.79
N THR A 774 -32.74 5.69 -13.85
CA THR A 774 -33.00 7.12 -13.68
C THR A 774 -32.55 7.60 -12.31
N ARG A 775 -32.81 6.83 -11.25
CA ARG A 775 -32.37 7.18 -9.90
C ARG A 775 -30.85 7.17 -9.76
N LEU A 776 -30.18 6.12 -10.24
CA LEU A 776 -28.72 6.03 -10.19
C LEU A 776 -28.04 7.16 -10.99
N ALA A 777 -28.62 7.52 -12.14
CA ALA A 777 -28.17 8.68 -12.92
C ALA A 777 -28.37 10.00 -12.14
N ALA A 778 -29.51 10.19 -11.48
CA ALA A 778 -29.81 11.38 -10.69
C ALA A 778 -28.88 11.53 -9.47
N LEU A 779 -28.50 10.43 -8.82
CA LEU A 779 -27.58 10.41 -7.68
C LEU A 779 -26.13 10.73 -8.06
N THR A 780 -25.77 10.58 -9.33
CA THR A 780 -24.41 10.75 -9.84
C THR A 780 -24.26 11.95 -10.79
N ASP A 781 -25.30 12.77 -10.94
CA ASP A 781 -25.28 13.97 -11.78
C ASP A 781 -24.70 15.20 -11.04
N GLN A 782 -24.07 16.09 -11.80
CA GLN A 782 -23.42 17.31 -11.30
C GLN A 782 -24.42 18.37 -10.80
N SER A 783 -25.64 18.34 -11.35
CA SER A 783 -26.68 19.35 -11.11
C SER A 783 -27.38 19.23 -9.75
N THR A 784 -27.39 18.03 -9.16
CA THR A 784 -28.07 17.69 -7.89
C THR A 784 -27.10 17.60 -6.69
N SER A 785 -25.79 17.60 -6.94
CA SER A 785 -24.75 17.10 -6.02
C SER A 785 -23.79 18.18 -5.46
N SER A 786 -24.26 19.40 -5.16
CA SER A 786 -23.36 20.46 -4.64
C SER A 786 -22.78 20.17 -3.24
N THR A 787 -23.33 19.20 -2.51
CA THR A 787 -22.98 18.89 -1.12
C THR A 787 -22.05 17.67 -0.94
N ALA A 788 -21.85 16.83 -1.98
CA ALA A 788 -21.10 15.57 -1.88
C ALA A 788 -20.26 15.24 -3.14
N PRO A 789 -19.10 15.89 -3.35
CA PRO A 789 -18.30 15.77 -4.58
C PRO A 789 -17.76 14.36 -4.88
N ALA A 790 -17.70 13.45 -3.90
CA ALA A 790 -17.30 12.06 -4.12
C ALA A 790 -18.33 11.24 -4.92
N ARG A 791 -19.60 11.66 -4.97
CA ARG A 791 -20.68 10.95 -5.67
C ARG A 791 -20.88 11.42 -7.11
N GLU A 792 -20.30 12.57 -7.46
CA GLU A 792 -20.46 13.21 -8.76
C GLU A 792 -19.61 12.52 -9.84
N PHE A 793 -20.22 11.67 -10.65
CA PHE A 793 -19.52 10.98 -11.73
C PHE A 793 -19.44 11.91 -12.94
N LYS A 794 -18.24 12.07 -13.50
CA LYS A 794 -18.06 12.88 -14.70
C LYS A 794 -18.78 12.22 -15.89
N SER A 795 -19.18 13.00 -16.87
CA SER A 795 -19.81 12.47 -18.09
C SER A 795 -18.93 11.46 -18.84
N GLU A 796 -17.60 11.61 -18.76
CA GLU A 796 -16.62 10.67 -19.35
C GLU A 796 -16.60 9.30 -18.65
N MET A 797 -17.06 9.21 -17.40
CA MET A 797 -17.13 7.95 -16.64
C MET A 797 -18.42 7.17 -16.88
N VAL A 798 -19.40 7.75 -17.58
CA VAL A 798 -20.71 7.12 -17.84
C VAL A 798 -21.04 7.30 -19.31
N GLN A 799 -20.68 6.32 -20.13
CA GLN A 799 -20.71 6.42 -21.60
C GLN A 799 -22.10 6.79 -22.12
N VAL A 800 -23.15 6.20 -21.55
CA VAL A 800 -24.54 6.36 -21.99
C VAL A 800 -25.11 7.76 -21.66
N ARG A 801 -24.46 8.54 -20.79
CA ARG A 801 -25.00 9.81 -20.28
C ARG A 801 -25.05 10.90 -21.36
N SER A 802 -24.01 11.01 -22.19
CA SER A 802 -23.93 12.02 -23.24
C SER A 802 -24.98 11.75 -24.34
N GLU A 803 -25.07 10.50 -24.79
CA GLU A 803 -26.05 10.05 -25.78
C GLU A 803 -27.48 10.24 -25.28
N SER A 804 -27.76 9.85 -24.02
CA SER A 804 -29.08 10.00 -23.42
C SER A 804 -29.53 11.47 -23.35
N ARG A 805 -28.61 12.39 -23.01
CA ARG A 805 -28.90 13.84 -22.98
C ARG A 805 -29.18 14.39 -24.37
N GLN A 806 -28.43 13.96 -25.38
CA GLN A 806 -28.68 14.37 -26.77
C GLN A 806 -30.04 13.86 -27.25
N ILE A 807 -30.37 12.59 -26.99
CA ILE A 807 -31.67 12.01 -27.34
C ILE A 807 -32.79 12.77 -26.63
N ALA A 808 -32.66 13.05 -25.33
CA ALA A 808 -33.66 13.81 -24.58
C ALA A 808 -33.88 15.21 -25.18
N ALA A 809 -32.81 15.94 -25.50
CA ALA A 809 -32.90 17.25 -26.13
C ALA A 809 -33.54 17.20 -27.54
N LEU A 810 -33.23 16.17 -28.32
CA LEU A 810 -33.83 15.95 -29.65
C LEU A 810 -35.32 15.64 -29.56
N ILE A 811 -35.73 14.79 -28.61
CA ILE A 811 -37.14 14.47 -28.36
C ILE A 811 -37.87 15.74 -27.94
N GLU A 812 -37.32 16.52 -27.01
CA GLU A 812 -37.91 17.78 -26.56
C GLU A 812 -38.06 18.80 -27.70
N ALA A 813 -37.02 18.97 -28.52
CA ALA A 813 -37.05 19.86 -29.68
C ALA A 813 -38.07 19.40 -30.74
N THR A 814 -38.17 18.08 -30.96
CA THR A 814 -39.14 17.50 -31.89
C THR A 814 -40.56 17.74 -31.41
N ILE A 815 -40.85 17.48 -30.13
CA ILE A 815 -42.17 17.71 -29.53
C ILE A 815 -42.54 19.20 -29.59
N LYS A 816 -41.63 20.11 -29.23
CA LYS A 816 -41.87 21.57 -29.34
C LYS A 816 -42.15 22.00 -30.78
N THR A 817 -41.45 21.44 -31.76
CA THR A 817 -41.67 21.74 -33.17
C THR A 817 -43.01 21.21 -33.66
N VAL A 818 -43.37 19.98 -33.27
CA VAL A 818 -44.64 19.35 -33.61
C VAL A 818 -45.80 20.14 -32.99
N LEU A 819 -45.73 20.50 -31.71
CA LEU A 819 -46.77 21.28 -31.03
C LEU A 819 -46.89 22.72 -31.56
N SER A 820 -45.80 23.36 -32.00
CA SER A 820 -45.84 24.75 -32.49
C SER A 820 -46.22 24.88 -33.98
N LYS A 821 -45.85 23.90 -34.82
CA LYS A 821 -46.04 23.98 -36.28
C LYS A 821 -47.15 23.09 -36.83
N ALA A 822 -47.46 21.97 -36.16
CA ALA A 822 -48.56 21.12 -36.61
C ALA A 822 -49.87 21.64 -36.00
N LYS A 823 -50.89 21.84 -36.85
CA LYS A 823 -52.26 22.06 -36.40
C LYS A 823 -52.83 20.73 -35.88
N ILE A 824 -52.37 20.31 -34.71
CA ILE A 824 -52.83 19.08 -34.05
C ILE A 824 -54.28 19.31 -33.56
N LYS A 825 -55.09 18.25 -33.47
CA LYS A 825 -56.49 18.31 -33.00
C LYS A 825 -56.61 19.16 -31.72
N LYS A 826 -57.69 19.97 -31.60
CA LYS A 826 -57.99 20.85 -30.44
C LYS A 826 -57.83 20.18 -29.05
N GLU A 827 -58.05 18.88 -28.97
CA GLU A 827 -57.89 18.06 -27.75
C GLU A 827 -56.44 18.08 -27.20
N TRP A 828 -55.44 18.34 -28.04
CA TRP A 828 -54.02 18.34 -27.69
C TRP A 828 -53.51 19.73 -27.29
N GLU A 829 -54.21 20.80 -27.69
CA GLU A 829 -53.89 22.18 -27.31
C GLU A 829 -54.19 22.47 -25.83
N THR A 830 -55.04 21.64 -25.20
CA THR A 830 -55.51 21.80 -23.81
C THR A 830 -54.94 20.74 -22.85
N ALA A 831 -54.19 19.77 -23.37
CA ALA A 831 -53.64 18.68 -22.56
C ALA A 831 -52.43 19.16 -21.75
N SER A 832 -52.50 19.03 -20.43
CA SER A 832 -51.37 19.34 -19.53
C SER A 832 -50.27 18.27 -19.56
N SER A 833 -50.57 17.08 -20.10
CA SER A 833 -49.67 15.93 -20.12
C SER A 833 -49.90 15.06 -21.37
N ILE A 834 -48.84 14.56 -21.99
CA ILE A 834 -48.87 13.62 -23.12
C ILE A 834 -48.11 12.35 -22.73
N PHE A 835 -48.72 11.18 -22.96
CA PHE A 835 -48.13 9.87 -22.69
C PHE A 835 -47.77 9.18 -24.01
N TRP A 836 -46.48 8.88 -24.21
CA TRP A 836 -45.98 8.14 -25.38
C TRP A 836 -45.54 6.74 -24.99
N GLY A 837 -46.23 5.71 -25.52
CA GLY A 837 -45.89 4.31 -25.32
C GLY A 837 -44.70 3.87 -26.16
N ILE A 838 -43.68 3.31 -25.51
CA ILE A 838 -42.49 2.71 -26.10
C ILE A 838 -42.44 1.24 -25.73
N ASP A 839 -42.24 0.38 -26.72
CA ASP A 839 -42.04 -1.05 -26.51
C ASP A 839 -40.57 -1.34 -26.15
N CYS A 840 -40.37 -1.95 -24.99
CA CYS A 840 -39.08 -2.40 -24.48
C CYS A 840 -39.03 -3.93 -24.51
N ALA A 841 -38.02 -4.49 -25.17
CA ALA A 841 -37.77 -5.93 -25.12
C ALA A 841 -36.84 -6.24 -23.94
N LEU A 842 -37.28 -7.11 -23.03
CA LEU A 842 -36.39 -7.72 -22.03
C LEU A 842 -35.93 -9.08 -22.56
N GLY A 843 -34.62 -9.32 -22.56
CA GLY A 843 -34.05 -10.62 -22.90
C GLY A 843 -34.18 -11.57 -21.71
N ASN A 844 -34.81 -12.74 -21.92
CA ASN A 844 -34.77 -13.82 -20.96
C ASN A 844 -33.36 -14.44 -20.97
N GLN A 845 -32.56 -14.24 -19.92
CA GLN A 845 -31.37 -15.06 -19.70
C GLN A 845 -31.24 -15.50 -18.24
N THR A 846 -31.27 -16.82 -18.09
CA THR A 846 -31.29 -17.61 -16.86
C THR A 846 -29.89 -17.94 -16.32
N ASN A 847 -28.84 -17.18 -16.65
CA ASN A 847 -27.49 -17.48 -16.16
C ASN A 847 -26.64 -16.22 -16.03
N GLU A 848 -26.22 -15.89 -14.80
CA GLU A 848 -25.26 -14.81 -14.47
C GLU A 848 -23.98 -14.86 -15.34
N ARG A 849 -23.61 -16.03 -15.87
CA ARG A 849 -22.40 -16.25 -16.71
C ARG A 849 -22.46 -15.69 -18.13
N LEU A 850 -23.61 -15.24 -18.62
CA LEU A 850 -23.78 -14.80 -20.02
C LEU A 850 -24.04 -13.30 -20.20
N ILE A 851 -24.15 -12.53 -19.12
CA ILE A 851 -24.45 -11.08 -19.16
C ILE A 851 -23.38 -10.28 -19.94
N LEU A 852 -22.18 -10.84 -20.12
CA LEU A 852 -21.05 -10.15 -20.75
C LEU A 852 -20.41 -10.84 -21.97
N LYS A 853 -20.70 -12.13 -22.24
CA LYS A 853 -19.95 -12.88 -23.28
C LYS A 853 -20.34 -12.62 -24.74
N SER A 854 -21.35 -11.80 -25.07
CA SER A 854 -21.64 -11.47 -26.48
C SER A 854 -22.68 -10.36 -26.66
N PRO A 855 -22.32 -9.24 -27.32
CA PRO A 855 -23.30 -8.34 -27.95
C PRO A 855 -24.03 -9.01 -29.14
N THR A 856 -23.53 -10.15 -29.62
CA THR A 856 -23.84 -10.68 -30.97
C THR A 856 -24.69 -11.95 -31.02
N ILE A 857 -25.18 -12.48 -29.90
CA ILE A 857 -26.08 -13.66 -29.91
C ILE A 857 -27.46 -13.28 -29.36
N TYR A 858 -28.12 -12.37 -30.08
CA TYR A 858 -29.57 -12.23 -30.05
C TYR A 858 -30.21 -13.26 -30.98
N LYS A 859 -30.28 -14.53 -30.57
CA LYS A 859 -31.10 -15.52 -31.26
C LYS A 859 -32.25 -15.99 -30.37
N GLU A 860 -33.43 -15.49 -30.72
CA GLU A 860 -34.76 -16.13 -30.61
C GLU A 860 -35.01 -17.07 -29.42
N SER A 861 -34.90 -16.55 -28.19
CA SER A 861 -35.59 -17.17 -27.05
C SER A 861 -36.53 -16.12 -26.43
N ALA A 862 -37.82 -16.49 -26.35
CA ALA A 862 -38.98 -15.72 -25.91
C ALA A 862 -38.70 -14.32 -25.33
N ARG A 863 -38.69 -13.29 -26.19
CA ARG A 863 -38.65 -11.88 -25.77
C ARG A 863 -40.00 -11.51 -25.16
N GLN A 864 -40.04 -11.17 -23.88
CA GLN A 864 -41.20 -10.51 -23.30
C GLN A 864 -41.13 -9.02 -23.63
N THR A 865 -42.01 -8.55 -24.51
CA THR A 865 -42.18 -7.14 -24.84
C THR A 865 -43.03 -6.46 -23.79
N HIS A 866 -42.47 -5.43 -23.15
CA HIS A 866 -43.12 -4.60 -22.15
C HIS A 866 -43.35 -3.20 -22.74
N THR A 867 -44.51 -2.60 -22.56
CA THR A 867 -44.76 -1.22 -23.03
C THR A 867 -44.61 -0.24 -21.85
N ILE A 868 -43.85 0.83 -22.03
CA ILE A 868 -43.63 1.88 -21.02
C ILE A 868 -44.13 3.22 -21.59
N TYR A 869 -44.84 4.01 -20.78
CA TYR A 869 -45.25 5.36 -21.14
C TYR A 869 -44.24 6.40 -20.67
N LEU A 870 -43.84 7.30 -21.59
CA LEU A 870 -43.16 8.56 -21.31
C LEU A 870 -44.19 9.67 -21.10
N GLU A 871 -44.19 10.31 -19.93
CA GLU A 871 -45.01 11.49 -19.63
C GLU A 871 -44.25 12.78 -20.01
N PHE A 872 -44.85 13.60 -20.88
CA PHE A 872 -44.42 14.97 -21.20
C PHE A 872 -45.43 15.96 -20.62
N ALA A 873 -45.02 16.80 -19.67
CA ALA A 873 -45.88 17.81 -19.06
C ALA A 873 -45.55 19.22 -19.60
N GLN A 874 -46.57 19.99 -19.96
CA GLN A 874 -46.41 21.32 -20.55
C GLN A 874 -46.52 22.39 -19.45
N ASP A 875 -45.49 23.21 -19.27
CA ASP A 875 -45.54 24.37 -18.37
C ASP A 875 -46.38 25.49 -18.99
N PHE A 876 -47.58 25.72 -18.46
CA PHE A 876 -48.32 26.96 -18.70
C PHE A 876 -47.73 28.08 -17.85
N ALA A 877 -46.61 28.64 -18.29
CA ALA A 877 -46.41 30.07 -18.10
C ALA A 877 -47.21 30.77 -19.22
N ALA A 878 -48.49 31.06 -18.95
CA ALA A 878 -49.28 31.93 -19.81
C ALA A 878 -48.75 33.39 -19.72
N PRO A 879 -48.95 34.19 -20.77
CA PRO A 879 -47.92 34.98 -21.47
C PRO A 879 -47.27 36.12 -20.70
#